data_AF-A0A085N608-F1
#
_entry.id   AF-A0A085N608-F1
#
_cell.length_a   1.000
_cell.length_b   1.000
_cell.length_c   1.000
_cell.angle_alpha   90.00
_cell.angle_beta   90.00
_cell.angle_gamma   90.00
#
_symmetry.space_group_name_H-M   'P 1'
#
loop_
_entity.id
_entity.type
_entity.pdbx_description
1 polymer ?
#
loop_
_entity_poly.entity_id
_entity_poly.type
_entity_poly.pdbx_seq_one_letter_code
_entity_poly.pdbx_strand_id
1 'polypeptide(L)'
;MTEKKPGLGVINVVEKYSSETLVKQGILTNVEDKEVPVKKIDTLNENEAVSLDQVIKKGAAKRSASSHTGKENFVEKTTSAQEVEKHSKLVYRRNIEEYITLNETSNQSAFFSDAESTRTSPLFARQVFSSSVSPLMEMEPVYLNISVPLCKLPYYHYRKYPEELAEKLTCKGDYLVFLNLNDHSEPTLCARDETNNIQMVPIENDSKGYFILHPEDSREKFTTIGKLIHFYAAENLGVQKSTDSPCYLRRPVFDPEYQAPLLLEKSSKMDTWAYFHPIGFPLKSIASALTRNGDYVLFGKEGNPNSHRFVVRWEEYLYILQFRPNKQGRWTLPRVEEDEPTEMVESLDQLIKSCARARAIVHGICFVKPIKIGQLAARKIIEVLPNEIKKEMGQLEREGVAQPRMAPRPLHALPTYFGRLSFAQAVLNLQRSGEYLLYTNVHTKKLTLAVCWITENETTVYSVHITKSQEGFFQVKHTDAAQKFGTVDELINYYEASHQPIQVLDGGENLRHEICLLKPVQRRSLCREYSLFEDDDKRFLWCHERIGKKKALELLKNSGDYLFRRSKDERLIVTVRWNDKCYDLKLKPVRRHKREEYELPKYDDAEPTEYATDIFDFVKSAVTSQMQLNGMVLKNCILPLQV
;
A
#
# COMPACT_ATOMS: atom_id res chain seq x y z
N MET A 1 28.66 -18.08 -8.40
CA MET A 1 27.58 -17.25 -8.95
C MET A 1 26.62 -16.95 -7.81
N THR A 2 26.53 -15.70 -7.37
CA THR A 2 25.64 -15.28 -6.27
C THR A 2 24.35 -14.73 -6.85
N GLU A 3 23.21 -15.30 -6.45
CA GLU A 3 21.88 -14.86 -6.88
C GLU A 3 21.61 -13.42 -6.45
N LYS A 4 21.48 -12.51 -7.42
CA LYS A 4 20.97 -11.15 -7.18
C LYS A 4 19.46 -11.20 -7.18
N LYS A 5 18.85 -11.33 -5.99
CA LYS A 5 17.39 -11.17 -5.82
C LYS A 5 16.89 -9.88 -6.48
N PRO A 6 15.67 -9.85 -7.06
CA PRO A 6 15.07 -8.63 -7.56
C PRO A 6 14.85 -7.64 -6.41
N GLY A 7 15.37 -6.43 -6.56
CA GLY A 7 15.24 -5.35 -5.59
C GLY A 7 15.18 -3.99 -6.28
N LEU A 8 14.65 -2.99 -5.58
CA LEU A 8 14.67 -1.59 -6.02
C LEU A 8 16.11 -1.12 -6.30
N GLY A 9 16.25 -0.01 -7.03
CA GLY A 9 17.52 0.72 -7.14
C GLY A 9 18.09 1.04 -5.75
N VAL A 10 19.41 1.28 -5.66
CA VAL A 10 20.18 1.30 -4.39
C VAL A 10 19.49 2.11 -3.29
N ILE A 11 18.94 1.39 -2.30
CA ILE A 11 18.45 1.95 -1.04
C ILE A 11 19.48 1.65 0.04
N ASN A 12 19.93 2.71 0.71
CA ASN A 12 20.69 2.58 1.94
C ASN A 12 19.74 2.87 3.10
N VAL A 13 19.48 1.84 3.92
CA VAL A 13 19.02 2.06 5.30
C VAL A 13 20.20 2.67 6.03
N VAL A 14 20.13 3.96 6.34
CA VAL A 14 21.26 4.68 6.92
C VAL A 14 21.36 4.33 8.40
N GLU A 15 20.28 4.52 9.14
CA GLU A 15 20.21 4.35 10.60
C GLU A 15 18.83 3.83 11.06
N LYS A 16 18.81 3.21 12.24
CA LYS A 16 17.59 2.82 12.98
C LYS A 16 17.70 3.32 14.41
N TYR A 17 16.66 4.02 14.88
CA TYR A 17 16.62 4.56 16.23
C TYR A 17 15.34 4.18 16.98
N SER A 18 15.47 3.94 18.28
CA SER A 18 14.32 3.93 19.20
C SER A 18 13.76 5.34 19.33
N SER A 19 12.42 5.46 19.34
CA SER A 19 11.69 6.71 19.54
C SER A 19 12.15 7.44 20.81
N GLU A 20 12.29 6.71 21.93
CA GLU A 20 12.75 7.27 23.20
C GLU A 20 14.19 7.80 23.16
N THR A 21 15.09 7.13 22.44
CA THR A 21 16.52 7.47 22.43
C THR A 21 16.76 8.79 21.68
N LEU A 22 16.07 9.02 20.56
CA LEU A 22 16.14 10.29 19.83
C LEU A 22 15.59 11.47 20.67
N VAL A 23 14.48 11.26 21.38
CA VAL A 23 13.89 12.27 22.28
C VAL A 23 14.85 12.64 23.42
N LYS A 24 15.71 11.71 23.86
CA LYS A 24 16.69 11.93 24.94
C LYS A 24 18.04 12.49 24.45
N GLN A 25 18.52 12.15 23.25
CA GLN A 25 19.92 12.42 22.86
C GLN A 25 20.15 13.46 21.76
N GLY A 26 19.14 13.88 20.99
CA GLY A 26 19.31 14.93 19.97
C GLY A 26 20.31 14.58 18.85
N ILE A 27 20.55 13.29 18.62
CA ILE A 27 21.53 12.80 17.64
C ILE A 27 20.96 12.95 16.23
N LEU A 28 21.47 13.94 15.50
CA LEU A 28 21.58 14.02 14.03
C LEU A 28 22.24 15.34 13.55
N THR A 29 22.63 16.24 14.46
CA THR A 29 23.37 17.47 14.13
C THR A 29 24.82 17.24 13.70
N ASN A 30 25.39 16.05 13.92
CA ASN A 30 26.78 15.72 13.57
C ASN A 30 26.89 14.88 12.29
N VAL A 31 26.29 15.38 11.19
CA VAL A 31 26.58 14.92 9.82
C VAL A 31 27.08 16.11 9.00
N GLU A 32 28.09 16.79 9.54
CA GLU A 32 28.95 17.70 8.75
C GLU A 32 30.11 16.92 8.13
N ASP A 33 30.66 17.51 7.08
CA ASP A 33 31.55 16.85 6.13
C ASP A 33 32.77 16.20 6.76
N LYS A 34 32.90 14.88 6.56
CA LYS A 34 34.20 14.22 6.50
C LYS A 34 34.63 14.11 5.04
N GLU A 35 35.17 15.21 4.51
CA GLU A 35 36.14 15.10 3.44
C GLU A 35 37.23 14.13 3.87
N VAL A 36 37.43 13.06 3.11
CA VAL A 36 38.57 12.16 3.33
C VAL A 36 39.80 12.87 2.75
N PRO A 37 40.82 13.20 3.56
CA PRO A 37 41.99 13.88 3.03
C PRO A 37 42.74 12.93 2.10
N VAL A 38 42.85 13.32 0.82
CA VAL A 38 43.67 12.62 -0.17
C VAL A 38 45.14 12.81 0.19
N LYS A 39 45.66 11.94 1.06
CA LYS A 39 47.10 11.76 1.20
C LYS A 39 47.61 10.98 0.00
N LYS A 40 48.49 11.60 -0.78
CA LYS A 40 49.36 10.89 -1.73
C LYS A 40 50.05 9.73 -1.00
N ILE A 41 49.98 8.54 -1.58
CA ILE A 41 50.79 7.40 -1.17
C ILE A 41 51.94 7.32 -2.17
N ASP A 42 53.10 7.83 -1.76
CA ASP A 42 54.36 7.46 -2.39
C ASP A 42 54.83 6.12 -1.79
N THR A 43 55.18 5.18 -2.67
CA THR A 43 56.01 3.97 -2.50
C THR A 43 56.20 3.34 -1.11
N LEU A 44 55.65 2.12 -0.97
CA LEU A 44 56.25 0.91 -0.39
C LEU A 44 57.35 1.03 0.69
N ASN A 45 57.13 0.38 1.84
CA ASN A 45 58.05 -0.68 2.27
C ASN A 45 57.37 -1.70 3.20
N GLU A 46 57.82 -2.95 3.10
CA GLU A 46 57.38 -4.08 3.92
C GLU A 46 58.09 -4.07 5.28
N ASN A 47 57.40 -4.44 6.37
CA ASN A 47 57.83 -5.47 7.33
C ASN A 47 56.92 -5.62 8.57
N GLU A 48 57.08 -6.79 9.20
CA GLU A 48 56.64 -7.19 10.56
C GLU A 48 55.14 -7.41 10.85
N ALA A 49 54.81 -8.70 11.05
CA ALA A 49 53.59 -9.17 11.67
C ALA A 49 53.90 -9.74 13.07
N VAL A 50 53.21 -9.26 14.12
CA VAL A 50 53.16 -9.94 15.44
C VAL A 50 51.76 -9.85 16.05
N SER A 51 51.35 -10.94 16.69
CA SER A 51 50.09 -11.14 17.40
C SER A 51 49.84 -10.13 18.53
N LEU A 52 48.55 -9.83 18.80
CA LEU A 52 48.14 -8.99 19.92
C LEU A 52 46.91 -9.56 20.66
N ASP A 53 47.07 -10.79 21.13
CA ASP A 53 46.32 -11.33 22.26
C ASP A 53 47.23 -11.25 23.51
N GLN A 54 46.68 -10.88 24.69
CA GLN A 54 47.36 -10.60 25.98
C GLN A 54 47.84 -9.16 26.31
N VAL A 55 46.91 -8.25 26.68
CA VAL A 55 47.10 -7.32 27.85
C VAL A 55 45.82 -7.22 28.67
N ILE A 56 45.49 -8.36 29.27
CA ILE A 56 45.09 -8.59 30.67
C ILE A 56 44.76 -7.37 31.55
N LYS A 57 43.51 -7.40 32.06
CA LYS A 57 43.10 -7.06 33.45
C LYS A 57 44.18 -6.50 34.41
N LYS A 58 44.09 -5.22 34.79
CA LYS A 58 44.60 -4.70 36.07
C LYS A 58 43.80 -3.48 36.51
N GLY A 59 43.10 -3.55 37.64
CA GLY A 59 42.25 -2.45 38.11
C GLY A 59 41.22 -2.79 39.21
N ALA A 60 41.61 -3.50 40.26
CA ALA A 60 40.73 -3.73 41.43
C ALA A 60 41.51 -3.83 42.76
N ALA A 61 41.50 -2.75 43.51
CA ALA A 61 41.77 -2.56 44.96
C ALA A 61 41.81 -1.03 45.19
N LYS A 62 41.29 -0.40 46.25
CA LYS A 62 41.20 -0.82 47.66
C LYS A 62 40.29 0.14 48.47
N ARG A 63 39.74 -0.37 49.59
CA ARG A 63 39.09 0.27 50.78
C ARG A 63 37.54 0.29 50.73
N SER A 64 36.77 -0.47 51.53
CA SER A 64 36.57 -0.49 53.01
C SER A 64 35.98 0.83 53.55
N ALA A 65 34.81 0.91 54.22
CA ALA A 65 33.86 -0.11 54.74
C ALA A 65 32.39 0.46 54.64
N SER A 66 31.30 0.06 55.33
CA SER A 66 31.06 -0.80 56.51
C SER A 66 29.60 -1.38 56.58
N SER A 67 29.02 -1.47 57.78
CA SER A 67 27.65 -1.81 58.23
C SER A 67 26.54 -0.89 57.70
N HIS A 68 25.24 -1.22 57.55
CA HIS A 68 24.34 -2.37 57.83
C HIS A 68 22.97 -2.05 57.15
N THR A 69 21.93 -2.88 56.96
CA THR A 69 21.61 -4.33 57.13
C THR A 69 20.35 -4.64 56.30
N GLY A 70 20.19 -5.88 55.80
CA GLY A 70 18.91 -6.36 55.21
C GLY A 70 19.08 -7.46 54.17
N LYS A 71 18.32 -8.57 54.30
CA LYS A 71 18.28 -9.66 53.31
C LYS A 71 17.02 -9.55 52.46
N GLU A 72 17.15 -9.52 51.13
CA GLU A 72 16.13 -10.06 50.20
C GLU A 72 16.83 -10.69 48.99
N ASN A 73 16.27 -11.80 48.49
CA ASN A 73 16.83 -12.55 47.36
C ASN A 73 16.31 -11.98 46.03
N PHE A 74 17.21 -11.57 45.13
CA PHE A 74 16.85 -11.19 43.76
C PHE A 74 17.22 -12.32 42.78
N VAL A 75 16.23 -12.81 42.03
CA VAL A 75 16.43 -13.74 40.91
C VAL A 75 16.64 -12.93 39.63
N GLU A 76 17.75 -13.20 38.94
CA GLU A 76 18.21 -12.40 37.80
C GLU A 76 17.37 -12.68 36.54
N LYS A 77 16.68 -11.66 36.02
CA LYS A 77 16.00 -11.69 34.70
C LYS A 77 16.95 -11.20 33.62
N THR A 78 17.53 -12.09 32.84
CA THR A 78 18.26 -11.74 31.62
C THR A 78 17.26 -11.32 30.53
N THR A 79 17.41 -10.12 29.96
CA THR A 79 16.49 -9.57 28.95
C THR A 79 17.06 -9.66 27.53
N SER A 80 16.18 -9.91 26.55
CA SER A 80 16.52 -10.19 25.15
C SER A 80 17.10 -9.01 24.34
N ALA A 81 17.44 -7.89 24.99
CA ALA A 81 18.01 -6.71 24.33
C ALA A 81 19.50 -6.89 23.98
N GLN A 82 20.26 -7.57 24.84
CA GLN A 82 21.73 -7.64 24.74
C GLN A 82 22.26 -8.53 23.61
N GLU A 83 21.47 -9.48 23.10
CA GLU A 83 21.88 -10.32 21.96
C GLU A 83 21.73 -9.60 20.61
N VAL A 84 20.75 -8.70 20.48
CA VAL A 84 20.48 -7.96 19.24
C VAL A 84 21.57 -6.92 18.95
N GLU A 85 22.09 -6.27 20.00
CA GLU A 85 23.09 -5.20 19.89
C GLU A 85 24.49 -5.72 19.50
N LYS A 86 24.82 -6.98 19.82
CA LYS A 86 26.11 -7.60 19.48
C LYS A 86 26.25 -7.99 18.01
N HIS A 87 25.16 -8.14 17.26
CA HIS A 87 25.21 -8.66 15.88
C HIS A 87 25.18 -7.59 14.78
N SER A 88 24.75 -6.35 15.08
CA SER A 88 24.74 -5.24 14.10
C SER A 88 26.15 -4.84 13.64
N LYS A 89 27.14 -4.88 14.54
CA LYS A 89 28.52 -4.44 14.28
C LYS A 89 29.35 -5.36 13.36
N LEU A 90 28.90 -6.59 13.11
CA LEU A 90 29.65 -7.59 12.34
C LEU A 90 29.34 -7.60 10.83
N VAL A 91 28.20 -7.05 10.42
CA VAL A 91 27.78 -7.01 9.00
C VAL A 91 28.41 -5.83 8.24
N TYR A 92 28.79 -4.75 8.94
CA TYR A 92 29.21 -3.49 8.33
C TYR A 92 30.60 -3.52 7.66
N ARG A 93 31.40 -4.58 7.85
CA ARG A 93 32.83 -4.60 7.49
C ARG A 93 33.18 -5.31 6.18
N ARG A 94 32.20 -5.80 5.40
CA ARG A 94 32.43 -6.72 4.26
C ARG A 94 31.98 -6.24 2.87
N ASN A 95 31.45 -5.01 2.76
CA ASN A 95 30.82 -4.50 1.53
C ASN A 95 31.53 -3.27 0.91
N ILE A 96 32.81 -3.05 1.19
CA ILE A 96 33.60 -1.96 0.59
C ILE A 96 34.88 -2.55 -0.03
N GLU A 97 34.73 -3.27 -1.15
CA GLU A 97 35.81 -3.66 -2.06
C GLU A 97 35.21 -4.43 -3.25
N GLU A 98 34.61 -3.73 -4.22
CA GLU A 98 34.47 -4.24 -5.61
C GLU A 98 33.97 -3.18 -6.62
N TYR A 99 34.65 -3.13 -7.78
CA TYR A 99 34.34 -2.43 -9.05
C TYR A 99 34.59 -0.92 -9.23
N ILE A 100 35.72 -0.64 -9.90
CA ILE A 100 36.04 0.54 -10.72
C ILE A 100 36.16 0.05 -12.19
N THR A 101 36.23 1.00 -13.16
CA THR A 101 36.53 0.91 -14.62
C THR A 101 35.35 0.58 -15.58
N LEU A 102 34.94 1.52 -16.47
CA LEU A 102 35.35 1.86 -17.88
C LEU A 102 34.75 0.87 -18.93
N ASN A 103 34.34 1.22 -20.16
CA ASN A 103 34.53 2.46 -20.95
C ASN A 103 33.46 2.73 -22.06
N GLU A 104 33.43 3.97 -22.58
CA GLU A 104 33.25 4.46 -23.99
C GLU A 104 32.23 3.79 -24.97
N THR A 105 31.17 4.47 -25.45
CA THR A 105 30.97 5.51 -26.51
C THR A 105 30.85 5.04 -27.98
N SER A 106 29.72 5.37 -28.63
CA SER A 106 29.61 5.62 -30.09
C SER A 106 28.29 6.34 -30.46
N ASN A 107 28.37 7.44 -31.20
CA ASN A 107 27.23 8.26 -31.67
C ASN A 107 26.75 7.88 -33.09
N GLN A 108 25.47 8.14 -33.40
CA GLN A 108 24.88 8.60 -34.69
C GLN A 108 23.33 8.57 -34.51
N SER A 109 22.50 9.62 -34.59
CA SER A 109 22.37 10.89 -35.37
C SER A 109 21.39 10.78 -36.56
N ALA A 110 20.50 11.79 -36.70
CA ALA A 110 19.59 12.13 -37.82
C ALA A 110 18.24 11.35 -37.93
N PHE A 111 17.13 11.93 -38.43
CA PHE A 111 16.56 13.31 -38.43
C PHE A 111 15.17 13.30 -39.15
N PHE A 112 14.22 14.18 -38.74
CA PHE A 112 12.99 14.61 -39.49
C PHE A 112 11.90 13.53 -39.82
N SER A 113 10.61 13.85 -40.07
CA SER A 113 9.84 15.12 -40.14
C SER A 113 8.35 14.91 -39.77
N ASP A 114 7.63 16.02 -39.54
CA ASP A 114 6.21 16.13 -39.16
C ASP A 114 5.17 15.76 -40.25
N ALA A 115 3.94 15.44 -39.81
CA ALA A 115 2.68 15.80 -40.49
C ALA A 115 1.48 15.69 -39.53
N GLU A 116 0.53 16.63 -39.60
CA GLU A 116 -0.57 16.81 -38.64
C GLU A 116 -1.94 16.23 -39.06
N SER A 117 -2.78 15.98 -38.04
CA SER A 117 -4.23 16.28 -38.00
C SER A 117 -5.21 15.66 -39.02
N THR A 118 -6.19 14.91 -38.50
CA THR A 118 -7.54 15.50 -38.30
C THR A 118 -8.41 14.67 -37.35
N ARG A 119 -9.33 15.34 -36.63
CA ARG A 119 -10.20 14.76 -35.59
C ARG A 119 -11.59 14.42 -36.13
N THR A 120 -12.17 13.32 -35.67
CA THR A 120 -13.62 13.15 -35.52
C THR A 120 -13.92 12.48 -34.17
N SER A 121 -14.67 13.17 -33.31
CA SER A 121 -15.07 12.64 -31.99
C SER A 121 -16.35 11.81 -32.08
N PRO A 122 -16.52 10.79 -31.22
CA PRO A 122 -17.83 10.35 -30.76
C PRO A 122 -18.08 10.66 -29.27
N LEU A 123 -19.37 10.62 -28.90
CA LEU A 123 -19.92 11.02 -27.60
C LEU A 123 -19.98 9.87 -26.58
N PHE A 124 -20.35 10.23 -25.34
CA PHE A 124 -20.67 9.36 -24.19
C PHE A 124 -19.49 8.82 -23.35
N ALA A 125 -18.84 9.74 -22.65
CA ALA A 125 -18.07 9.41 -21.45
C ALA A 125 -18.98 8.89 -20.33
N ARG A 126 -19.12 7.56 -20.21
CA ARG A 126 -19.32 6.96 -18.89
C ARG A 126 -18.02 7.15 -18.12
N GLN A 127 -18.05 7.91 -17.02
CA GLN A 127 -16.91 7.98 -16.10
C GLN A 127 -16.66 6.60 -15.49
N VAL A 128 -15.77 5.84 -16.11
CA VAL A 128 -15.17 4.64 -15.51
C VAL A 128 -14.14 5.15 -14.50
N PHE A 129 -14.43 4.98 -13.21
CA PHE A 129 -13.52 5.32 -12.12
C PHE A 129 -12.36 4.31 -12.03
N SER A 130 -11.50 4.22 -13.05
CA SER A 130 -10.29 3.38 -13.00
C SER A 130 -9.17 3.98 -12.13
N SER A 131 -9.30 5.26 -11.76
CA SER A 131 -8.43 6.02 -10.85
C SER A 131 -8.53 5.63 -9.37
N SER A 132 -8.90 4.39 -9.05
CA SER A 132 -9.17 4.02 -7.67
C SER A 132 -7.89 3.84 -6.84
N VAL A 133 -8.05 4.08 -5.53
CA VAL A 133 -6.99 4.46 -4.60
C VAL A 133 -6.57 3.29 -3.70
N SER A 134 -7.46 2.32 -3.49
CA SER A 134 -7.23 1.12 -2.67
C SER A 134 -8.05 -0.05 -3.20
N PRO A 135 -7.61 -1.31 -3.01
CA PRO A 135 -8.43 -2.49 -3.23
C PRO A 135 -9.84 -2.42 -2.61
N LEU A 136 -10.01 -1.78 -1.44
CA LEU A 136 -11.32 -1.57 -0.80
C LEU A 136 -12.26 -0.63 -1.58
N MET A 137 -11.72 0.21 -2.46
CA MET A 137 -12.46 1.09 -3.38
C MET A 137 -12.53 0.51 -4.80
N GLU A 138 -11.99 -0.69 -5.02
CA GLU A 138 -11.96 -1.37 -6.33
C GLU A 138 -12.78 -2.64 -6.34
N MET A 139 -12.87 -3.32 -5.19
CA MET A 139 -13.81 -4.41 -4.97
C MET A 139 -15.23 -3.92 -5.28
N GLU A 140 -15.89 -4.57 -6.24
CA GLU A 140 -17.35 -4.46 -6.36
C GLU A 140 -17.98 -4.79 -5.00
N PRO A 141 -19.09 -4.12 -4.60
CA PRO A 141 -19.71 -4.33 -3.28
C PRO A 141 -19.89 -5.81 -2.92
N VAL A 142 -20.23 -6.64 -3.93
CA VAL A 142 -20.41 -8.10 -3.88
C VAL A 142 -19.33 -8.87 -3.10
N TYR A 143 -18.10 -8.35 -2.96
CA TYR A 143 -17.00 -9.05 -2.30
C TYR A 143 -16.84 -8.77 -0.79
N LEU A 144 -17.76 -8.07 -0.13
CA LEU A 144 -17.57 -7.53 1.24
C LEU A 144 -18.35 -8.18 2.39
N ASN A 145 -18.64 -9.49 2.33
CA ASN A 145 -18.82 -10.26 3.57
C ASN A 145 -17.47 -10.50 4.28
N ILE A 146 -16.86 -9.41 4.75
CA ILE A 146 -15.55 -9.34 5.42
C ILE A 146 -15.68 -8.38 6.59
N SER A 147 -15.20 -8.75 7.77
CA SER A 147 -15.21 -7.87 8.94
C SER A 147 -14.15 -6.76 8.83
N VAL A 148 -14.34 -5.79 7.94
CA VAL A 148 -13.45 -4.61 7.79
C VAL A 148 -13.73 -3.63 8.94
N PRO A 149 -12.72 -3.19 9.71
CA PRO A 149 -12.92 -2.21 10.78
C PRO A 149 -13.27 -0.82 10.25
N LEU A 150 -14.08 -0.09 11.00
CA LEU A 150 -14.56 1.27 10.76
C LEU A 150 -13.42 2.21 10.37
N CYS A 151 -12.31 2.18 11.12
CA CYS A 151 -11.12 3.01 10.87
C CYS A 151 -10.41 2.75 9.52
N LYS A 152 -10.84 1.73 8.78
CA LYS A 152 -10.32 1.34 7.45
C LYS A 152 -11.36 1.48 6.33
N LEU A 153 -12.63 1.76 6.65
CA LEU A 153 -13.66 1.97 5.64
C LEU A 153 -13.39 3.30 4.90
N PRO A 154 -13.39 3.31 3.55
CA PRO A 154 -13.05 4.51 2.79
C PRO A 154 -14.12 5.62 2.89
N TYR A 155 -15.33 5.27 3.32
CA TYR A 155 -16.47 6.18 3.55
C TYR A 155 -16.68 6.52 5.04
N TYR A 156 -15.67 6.29 5.89
CA TYR A 156 -15.67 6.73 7.28
C TYR A 156 -14.97 8.09 7.41
N HIS A 157 -15.68 9.10 7.91
CA HIS A 157 -15.22 10.49 8.02
C HIS A 157 -14.78 10.87 9.45
N TYR A 158 -14.43 9.88 10.28
CA TYR A 158 -13.98 10.09 11.67
C TYR A 158 -15.02 10.84 12.53
N ARG A 159 -14.56 11.60 13.53
CA ARG A 159 -15.42 12.39 14.43
C ARG A 159 -15.71 13.74 13.81
N LYS A 160 -16.99 14.03 13.59
CA LYS A 160 -17.43 15.21 12.83
C LYS A 160 -18.75 15.79 13.35
N TYR A 161 -18.96 17.07 13.07
CA TYR A 161 -20.25 17.71 13.23
C TYR A 161 -21.14 17.41 12.00
N PRO A 162 -22.43 17.06 12.18
CA PRO A 162 -23.40 16.82 11.10
C PRO A 162 -23.37 17.87 9.97
N GLU A 163 -23.21 19.13 10.35
CA GLU A 163 -23.27 20.30 9.48
C GLU A 163 -22.11 20.34 8.47
N GLU A 164 -20.93 19.81 8.83
CA GLU A 164 -19.77 19.70 7.94
C GLU A 164 -19.92 18.65 6.83
N LEU A 165 -20.83 17.69 7.04
CA LEU A 165 -20.98 16.51 6.20
C LEU A 165 -22.12 16.64 5.20
N ALA A 166 -23.18 17.38 5.54
CA ALA A 166 -24.34 17.58 4.67
C ALA A 166 -23.97 18.07 3.25
N GLU A 167 -23.00 18.98 3.13
CA GLU A 167 -22.51 19.47 1.83
C GLU A 167 -21.77 18.41 0.98
N LYS A 168 -21.29 17.32 1.58
CA LYS A 168 -20.54 16.28 0.87
C LYS A 168 -21.46 15.33 0.09
N LEU A 169 -22.73 15.20 0.48
CA LEU A 169 -23.71 14.32 -0.15
C LEU A 169 -24.42 15.07 -1.28
N THR A 170 -23.94 14.93 -2.51
CA THR A 170 -24.39 15.74 -3.65
C THR A 170 -25.57 15.13 -4.41
N CYS A 171 -25.69 13.80 -4.40
CA CYS A 171 -26.63 13.04 -5.21
C CYS A 171 -27.48 12.06 -4.38
N LYS A 172 -28.64 11.63 -4.91
CA LYS A 172 -29.58 10.72 -4.23
C LYS A 172 -29.02 9.32 -3.99
N GLY A 173 -28.98 8.88 -2.74
CA GLY A 173 -28.31 7.66 -2.30
C GLY A 173 -26.79 7.77 -2.15
N ASP A 174 -26.25 9.00 -2.12
CA ASP A 174 -24.93 9.24 -1.52
C ASP A 174 -25.00 8.92 -0.03
N TYR A 175 -23.96 8.29 0.54
CA TYR A 175 -23.90 7.97 1.96
C TYR A 175 -22.48 7.95 2.52
N LEU A 176 -22.36 8.15 3.83
CA LEU A 176 -21.10 8.05 4.58
C LEU A 176 -21.35 7.68 6.04
N VAL A 177 -20.32 7.22 6.76
CA VAL A 177 -20.37 6.94 8.20
C VAL A 177 -19.44 7.89 8.94
N PHE A 178 -19.81 8.32 10.13
CA PHE A 178 -19.00 9.16 11.01
C PHE A 178 -19.35 8.90 12.48
N LEU A 179 -18.56 9.43 13.40
CA LEU A 179 -18.88 9.49 14.82
C LEU A 179 -19.42 10.90 15.13
N ASN A 180 -20.65 10.99 15.62
CA ASN A 180 -21.40 12.24 15.71
C ASN A 180 -21.00 13.08 16.94
N LEU A 181 -20.31 14.20 16.72
CA LEU A 181 -19.86 15.07 17.83
C LEU A 181 -21.01 15.74 18.60
N ASN A 182 -22.20 15.90 18.00
CA ASN A 182 -23.38 16.41 18.69
C ASN A 182 -24.05 15.35 19.60
N ASP A 183 -23.72 14.07 19.40
CA ASP A 183 -24.33 12.92 20.09
C ASP A 183 -23.23 12.01 20.66
N HIS A 184 -22.41 12.56 21.56
CA HIS A 184 -21.38 11.85 22.32
C HIS A 184 -20.34 11.02 21.52
N SER A 185 -20.21 11.26 20.21
CA SER A 185 -19.43 10.45 19.26
C SER A 185 -20.03 9.08 18.93
N GLU A 186 -21.35 8.91 19.05
CA GLU A 186 -22.05 7.71 18.61
C GLU A 186 -21.91 7.50 17.09
N PRO A 187 -21.74 6.26 16.61
CA PRO A 187 -21.63 5.97 15.18
C PRO A 187 -22.94 6.29 14.45
N THR A 188 -22.85 7.09 13.39
CA THR A 188 -24.00 7.59 12.64
C THR A 188 -23.80 7.41 11.15
N LEU A 189 -24.83 6.91 10.48
CA LEU A 189 -24.96 6.88 9.02
C LEU A 189 -25.60 8.20 8.55
N CYS A 190 -24.87 8.93 7.70
CA CYS A 190 -25.40 10.08 6.97
C CYS A 190 -25.70 9.63 5.54
N ALA A 191 -26.94 9.80 5.07
CA ALA A 191 -27.35 9.38 3.72
C ALA A 191 -28.34 10.37 3.11
N ARG A 192 -28.33 10.51 1.78
CA ARG A 192 -29.24 11.41 1.05
C ARG A 192 -30.38 10.62 0.42
N ASP A 193 -31.61 10.95 0.78
CA ASP A 193 -32.79 10.18 0.37
C ASP A 193 -33.30 10.52 -1.05
N GLU A 194 -34.41 9.88 -1.45
CA GLU A 194 -35.05 10.14 -2.73
C GLU A 194 -35.70 11.53 -2.84
N THR A 195 -35.95 12.24 -1.75
CA THR A 195 -36.48 13.61 -1.75
C THR A 195 -35.38 14.68 -1.67
N ASN A 196 -34.11 14.27 -1.80
CA ASN A 196 -32.90 15.08 -1.68
C ASN A 196 -32.60 15.60 -0.26
N ASN A 197 -33.30 15.12 0.76
CA ASN A 197 -33.05 15.45 2.16
C ASN A 197 -31.88 14.63 2.72
N ILE A 198 -31.17 15.22 3.69
CA ILE A 198 -30.11 14.54 4.44
C ILE A 198 -30.74 13.82 5.62
N GLN A 199 -30.52 12.52 5.70
CA GLN A 199 -31.00 11.64 6.75
C GLN A 199 -29.81 11.24 7.63
N MET A 200 -29.99 11.36 8.94
CA MET A 200 -29.04 10.91 9.97
C MET A 200 -29.67 9.75 10.71
N VAL A 201 -29.03 8.58 10.65
CA VAL A 201 -29.51 7.34 11.29
C VAL A 201 -28.41 6.85 12.25
N PRO A 202 -28.63 6.89 13.57
CA PRO A 202 -27.74 6.27 14.54
C PRO A 202 -27.55 4.78 14.26
N ILE A 203 -26.35 4.27 14.50
CA ILE A 203 -26.01 2.85 14.38
C ILE A 203 -25.86 2.29 15.79
N GLU A 204 -26.93 1.65 16.27
CA GLU A 204 -27.01 1.14 17.63
C GLU A 204 -26.41 -0.27 17.78
N ASN A 205 -26.31 -0.73 19.02
CA ASN A 205 -25.96 -2.11 19.35
C ASN A 205 -27.16 -2.84 20.00
N ASP A 206 -27.45 -4.06 19.55
CA ASP A 206 -28.44 -4.92 20.21
C ASP A 206 -27.95 -5.38 21.60
N SER A 207 -28.84 -6.05 22.36
CA SER A 207 -28.52 -6.62 23.68
C SER A 207 -27.34 -7.62 23.72
N LYS A 208 -26.81 -8.06 22.58
CA LYS A 208 -25.65 -8.95 22.44
C LYS A 208 -24.42 -8.20 21.92
N GLY A 209 -24.55 -6.92 21.56
CA GLY A 209 -23.51 -6.10 20.97
C GLY A 209 -23.24 -6.44 19.51
N TYR A 210 -24.31 -6.67 18.73
CA TYR A 210 -24.30 -6.64 17.27
C TYR A 210 -24.84 -5.29 16.77
N PHE A 211 -24.23 -4.74 15.72
CA PHE A 211 -24.64 -3.46 15.15
C PHE A 211 -25.96 -3.57 14.39
N ILE A 212 -26.85 -2.60 14.57
CA ILE A 212 -28.18 -2.55 13.96
C ILE A 212 -28.53 -1.12 13.50
N LEU A 213 -29.31 -1.00 12.43
CA LEU A 213 -30.10 0.20 12.11
C LEU A 213 -31.56 0.00 12.55
N HIS A 214 -32.04 -1.23 12.49
CA HIS A 214 -33.40 -1.63 12.85
C HIS A 214 -33.37 -2.89 13.74
N PRO A 215 -34.30 -3.06 14.71
CA PRO A 215 -34.33 -4.22 15.61
C PRO A 215 -34.30 -5.58 14.90
N GLU A 216 -34.86 -5.63 13.68
CA GLU A 216 -34.90 -6.80 12.79
C GLU A 216 -33.49 -7.29 12.38
N ASP A 217 -32.51 -6.39 12.27
CA ASP A 217 -31.11 -6.68 11.89
C ASP A 217 -30.40 -7.59 12.90
N SER A 218 -30.90 -7.68 14.13
CA SER A 218 -30.39 -8.56 15.21
C SER A 218 -30.35 -10.05 14.82
N ARG A 219 -31.03 -10.45 13.74
CA ARG A 219 -31.02 -11.80 13.16
C ARG A 219 -29.71 -12.11 12.43
N GLU A 220 -29.18 -11.12 11.72
CA GLU A 220 -27.99 -11.22 10.87
C GLU A 220 -26.67 -11.11 11.66
N LYS A 221 -26.72 -10.52 12.86
CA LYS A 221 -25.61 -10.51 13.85
C LYS A 221 -24.35 -9.82 13.33
N PHE A 222 -24.51 -8.61 12.79
CA PHE A 222 -23.39 -7.83 12.27
C PHE A 222 -22.38 -7.50 13.38
N THR A 223 -21.16 -8.01 13.25
CA THR A 223 -20.04 -7.77 14.19
C THR A 223 -19.18 -6.55 13.82
N THR A 224 -19.48 -5.91 12.69
CA THR A 224 -18.88 -4.67 12.20
C THR A 224 -19.93 -3.79 11.52
N ILE A 225 -19.75 -2.47 11.60
CA ILE A 225 -20.55 -1.49 10.87
C ILE A 225 -20.38 -1.69 9.36
N GLY A 226 -19.17 -2.05 8.90
CA GLY A 226 -18.92 -2.33 7.48
C GLY A 226 -19.84 -3.40 6.89
N LYS A 227 -20.10 -4.49 7.63
CA LYS A 227 -21.03 -5.55 7.19
C LYS A 227 -22.49 -5.09 7.17
N LEU A 228 -22.92 -4.33 8.18
CA LEU A 228 -24.28 -3.76 8.27
C LEU A 228 -24.56 -2.81 7.08
N ILE A 229 -23.66 -1.85 6.84
CA ILE A 229 -23.79 -0.91 5.72
C ILE A 229 -23.76 -1.62 4.36
N HIS A 230 -22.90 -2.64 4.23
CA HIS A 230 -22.83 -3.44 3.01
C HIS A 230 -24.13 -4.21 2.74
N PHE A 231 -24.74 -4.83 3.75
CA PHE A 231 -26.01 -5.54 3.62
C PHE A 231 -27.12 -4.63 3.09
N TYR A 232 -27.30 -3.44 3.68
CA TYR A 232 -28.31 -2.47 3.22
C TYR A 232 -28.05 -1.98 1.79
N ALA A 233 -26.78 -1.80 1.40
CA ALA A 233 -26.40 -1.39 0.04
C ALA A 233 -26.59 -2.51 -1.01
N ALA A 234 -26.28 -3.76 -0.65
CA ALA A 234 -26.36 -4.91 -1.56
C ALA A 234 -27.79 -5.36 -1.80
N GLU A 235 -28.59 -5.47 -0.74
CA GLU A 235 -30.01 -5.85 -0.80
C GLU A 235 -30.92 -4.67 -1.18
N ASN A 236 -30.35 -3.48 -1.41
CA ASN A 236 -31.04 -2.21 -1.71
C ASN A 236 -32.21 -1.96 -0.73
N LEU A 237 -31.92 -2.08 0.56
CA LEU A 237 -32.88 -1.86 1.65
C LEU A 237 -32.97 -0.37 1.99
N GLY A 238 -34.17 0.07 2.39
CA GLY A 238 -34.35 1.41 2.92
C GLY A 238 -33.82 1.50 4.36
N VAL A 239 -32.95 2.46 4.66
CA VAL A 239 -32.41 2.68 6.03
C VAL A 239 -33.39 3.42 6.96
N GLN A 240 -34.60 3.69 6.47
CA GLN A 240 -35.69 4.29 7.22
C GLN A 240 -36.96 3.50 7.01
N LYS A 241 -37.78 3.38 8.07
CA LYS A 241 -39.10 2.72 8.02
C LYS A 241 -40.19 3.57 7.34
N SER A 242 -39.88 4.82 6.94
CA SER A 242 -40.81 5.68 6.20
C SER A 242 -40.92 5.25 4.74
N THR A 243 -42.14 4.99 4.28
CA THR A 243 -42.44 4.66 2.88
C THR A 243 -42.35 5.86 1.94
N ASP A 244 -42.50 7.06 2.48
CA ASP A 244 -42.80 8.27 1.68
C ASP A 244 -41.52 8.99 1.22
N SER A 245 -40.39 8.72 1.88
CA SER A 245 -39.05 9.14 1.44
C SER A 245 -38.04 8.02 1.75
N PRO A 246 -37.98 6.96 0.93
CA PRO A 246 -37.03 5.89 1.14
C PRO A 246 -35.60 6.40 0.93
N CYS A 247 -34.67 5.89 1.75
CA CYS A 247 -33.26 6.24 1.69
C CYS A 247 -32.44 4.97 1.40
N TYR A 248 -31.83 4.90 0.22
CA TYR A 248 -31.09 3.73 -0.28
C TYR A 248 -29.60 4.03 -0.38
N LEU A 249 -28.76 3.10 0.07
CA LEU A 249 -27.30 3.26 0.07
C LEU A 249 -26.72 2.85 -1.29
N ARG A 250 -26.50 3.83 -2.19
CA ARG A 250 -26.07 3.56 -3.58
C ARG A 250 -24.63 3.96 -3.89
N ARG A 251 -24.14 5.06 -3.31
CA ARG A 251 -22.81 5.61 -3.58
C ARG A 251 -22.12 6.01 -2.28
N PRO A 252 -21.06 5.31 -1.85
CA PRO A 252 -20.25 5.77 -0.73
C PRO A 252 -19.54 7.07 -1.11
N VAL A 253 -19.69 8.10 -0.27
CA VAL A 253 -18.89 9.32 -0.31
C VAL A 253 -17.60 9.00 0.45
N PHE A 254 -16.46 9.04 -0.25
CA PHE A 254 -15.18 8.70 0.37
C PHE A 254 -14.56 9.89 1.10
N ASP A 255 -13.82 9.63 2.17
CA ASP A 255 -13.10 10.68 2.89
C ASP A 255 -11.82 11.12 2.13
N PRO A 256 -11.61 12.44 1.93
CA PRO A 256 -10.42 12.94 1.24
C PRO A 256 -9.08 12.53 1.88
N GLU A 257 -9.01 12.27 3.20
CA GLU A 257 -7.76 11.80 3.83
C GLU A 257 -7.34 10.41 3.34
N TYR A 258 -8.24 9.65 2.72
CA TYR A 258 -7.93 8.36 2.13
C TYR A 258 -7.23 8.49 0.77
N GLN A 259 -7.54 9.54 0.00
CA GLN A 259 -6.97 9.77 -1.34
C GLN A 259 -5.81 10.77 -1.36
N ALA A 260 -5.90 11.84 -0.56
CA ALA A 260 -4.90 12.92 -0.49
C ALA A 260 -3.44 12.43 -0.27
N PRO A 261 -3.16 11.36 0.50
CA PRO A 261 -1.81 10.80 0.64
C PRO A 261 -1.16 10.34 -0.67
N LEU A 262 -1.94 9.96 -1.69
CA LEU A 262 -1.44 9.38 -2.95
C LEU A 262 -1.40 10.37 -4.13
N LEU A 263 -1.93 11.58 -3.96
CA LEU A 263 -1.85 12.65 -4.97
C LEU A 263 -0.41 13.14 -5.09
N LEU A 264 0.11 13.30 -6.32
CA LEU A 264 1.50 13.75 -6.51
C LEU A 264 1.69 15.22 -6.14
N GLU A 265 2.88 15.54 -5.63
CA GLU A 265 3.30 16.93 -5.44
C GLU A 265 3.46 17.63 -6.79
N LYS A 266 2.97 18.88 -6.91
CA LYS A 266 2.97 19.65 -8.17
C LYS A 266 4.38 20.05 -8.65
N SER A 267 5.36 20.06 -7.76
CA SER A 267 6.73 20.54 -8.02
C SER A 267 7.72 19.40 -8.18
N SER A 268 8.65 19.53 -9.13
CA SER A 268 9.82 18.64 -9.26
C SER A 268 10.90 18.88 -8.20
N LYS A 269 10.86 20.03 -7.50
CA LYS A 269 11.82 20.38 -6.45
C LYS A 269 11.37 19.82 -5.09
N MET A 270 12.14 18.89 -4.55
CA MET A 270 11.77 18.13 -3.35
C MET A 270 11.65 18.98 -2.08
N ASP A 271 12.37 20.09 -2.00
CA ASP A 271 12.33 21.06 -0.90
C ASP A 271 11.06 21.92 -0.88
N THR A 272 10.26 21.89 -1.95
CA THR A 272 8.96 22.58 -2.05
C THR A 272 7.75 21.66 -1.81
N TRP A 273 7.98 20.40 -1.45
CA TRP A 273 6.90 19.43 -1.18
C TRP A 273 6.25 19.68 0.18
N ALA A 274 4.94 19.44 0.27
CA ALA A 274 4.14 19.78 1.46
C ALA A 274 4.54 18.99 2.74
N TYR A 275 5.34 17.92 2.59
CA TYR A 275 5.85 17.07 3.66
C TYR A 275 7.40 17.12 3.79
N PHE A 276 8.04 18.11 3.18
CA PHE A 276 9.47 18.41 3.37
C PHE A 276 9.72 19.20 4.65
N HIS A 277 10.79 18.84 5.36
CA HIS A 277 11.24 19.49 6.58
C HIS A 277 12.75 19.76 6.52
N PRO A 278 13.19 21.02 6.66
CA PRO A 278 14.61 21.37 6.61
C PRO A 278 15.37 20.85 7.84
N ILE A 279 16.69 20.69 7.74
CA ILE A 279 17.55 20.20 8.85
C ILE A 279 17.41 21.03 10.14
N GLY A 280 17.11 22.32 10.05
CA GLY A 280 16.85 23.18 11.21
C GLY A 280 15.55 22.86 11.97
N PHE A 281 14.70 21.97 11.46
CA PHE A 281 13.44 21.60 12.09
C PHE A 281 13.65 20.56 13.21
N PRO A 282 13.14 20.78 14.44
CA PRO A 282 13.42 19.90 15.57
C PRO A 282 12.94 18.45 15.37
N LEU A 283 13.86 17.49 15.47
CA LEU A 283 13.56 16.05 15.34
C LEU A 283 12.56 15.53 16.38
N LYS A 284 12.48 16.15 17.56
CA LYS A 284 11.43 15.82 18.56
C LYS A 284 10.04 16.11 18.01
N SER A 285 9.88 17.20 17.26
CA SER A 285 8.63 17.55 16.59
C SER A 285 8.28 16.53 15.50
N ILE A 286 9.27 16.08 14.71
CA ILE A 286 9.10 14.98 13.74
C ILE A 286 8.65 13.69 14.45
N ALA A 287 9.35 13.27 15.50
CA ALA A 287 8.99 12.07 16.26
C ALA A 287 7.59 12.14 16.88
N SER A 288 7.14 13.32 17.33
CA SER A 288 5.79 13.53 17.86
C SER A 288 4.70 13.65 16.77
N ALA A 289 5.08 13.94 15.53
CA ALA A 289 4.17 14.09 14.40
C ALA A 289 3.87 12.76 13.70
N LEU A 290 4.86 11.86 13.63
CA LEU A 290 4.73 10.54 13.03
C LEU A 290 4.09 9.58 14.05
N THR A 291 2.76 9.61 14.15
CA THR A 291 2.02 8.89 15.20
C THR A 291 1.66 7.45 14.82
N ARG A 292 1.44 7.17 13.53
CA ARG A 292 1.02 5.87 13.01
C ARG A 292 2.14 5.20 12.23
N ASN A 293 2.14 3.88 12.22
CA ASN A 293 3.08 3.10 11.43
C ASN A 293 2.87 3.30 9.93
N GLY A 294 3.92 3.70 9.23
CA GLY A 294 3.89 4.11 7.83
C GLY A 294 3.63 5.61 7.62
N ASP A 295 3.46 6.40 8.69
CA ASP A 295 3.60 7.86 8.62
C ASP A 295 5.04 8.21 8.24
N TYR A 296 5.22 9.14 7.32
CA TYR A 296 6.54 9.58 6.86
C TYR A 296 6.66 11.08 6.60
N VAL A 297 7.90 11.57 6.63
CA VAL A 297 8.31 12.90 6.15
C VAL A 297 9.57 12.81 5.30
N LEU A 298 9.80 13.83 4.47
CA LEU A 298 11.08 14.06 3.82
C LEU A 298 11.89 15.06 4.66
N PHE A 299 13.14 14.74 4.96
CA PHE A 299 14.03 15.57 5.77
C PHE A 299 15.35 15.82 5.04
N GLY A 300 15.87 17.05 5.07
CA GLY A 300 17.19 17.35 4.51
C GLY A 300 17.48 18.84 4.31
N LYS A 301 18.54 19.16 3.56
CA LYS A 301 19.01 20.51 3.27
C LYS A 301 18.45 20.99 1.94
N GLU A 302 17.77 22.13 1.96
CA GLU A 302 17.27 22.84 0.78
C GLU A 302 18.36 23.00 -0.28
N GLY A 303 17.99 22.87 -1.56
CA GLY A 303 18.92 22.88 -2.69
C GLY A 303 19.90 21.70 -2.77
N ASN A 304 19.89 20.74 -1.83
CA ASN A 304 20.79 19.57 -1.84
C ASN A 304 20.01 18.23 -1.84
N PRO A 305 19.59 17.71 -3.01
CA PRO A 305 18.91 16.43 -3.14
C PRO A 305 19.66 15.24 -2.54
N ASN A 306 21.00 15.26 -2.51
CA ASN A 306 21.81 14.19 -1.94
C ASN A 306 21.71 14.11 -0.41
N SER A 307 21.24 15.17 0.25
CA SER A 307 20.96 15.21 1.70
C SER A 307 19.59 14.66 2.08
N HIS A 308 18.65 14.55 1.14
CA HIS A 308 17.26 14.19 1.44
C HIS A 308 17.11 12.73 1.91
N ARG A 309 16.37 12.53 3.01
CA ARG A 309 16.09 11.23 3.63
C ARG A 309 14.61 11.14 3.98
N PHE A 310 14.00 9.98 3.80
CA PHE A 310 12.69 9.71 4.40
C PHE A 310 12.86 9.27 5.85
N VAL A 311 12.14 9.91 6.76
CA VAL A 311 11.98 9.46 8.15
C VAL A 311 10.60 8.81 8.26
N VAL A 312 10.55 7.52 8.60
CA VAL A 312 9.33 6.72 8.64
C VAL A 312 9.13 6.10 10.02
N ARG A 313 7.92 6.18 10.56
CA ARG A 313 7.53 5.51 11.81
C ARG A 313 7.16 4.06 11.55
N TRP A 314 7.76 3.12 12.30
CA TRP A 314 7.37 1.72 12.25
C TRP A 314 7.68 0.98 13.57
N GLU A 315 6.67 0.32 14.14
CA GLU A 315 6.65 -0.32 15.47
C GLU A 315 6.96 0.65 16.62
N GLU A 316 8.16 0.61 17.19
CA GLU A 316 8.64 1.59 18.20
C GLU A 316 9.87 2.37 17.75
N TYR A 317 10.09 2.39 16.43
CA TYR A 317 11.28 2.93 15.82
C TYR A 317 10.95 4.01 14.78
N LEU A 318 11.96 4.85 14.55
CA LEU A 318 12.08 5.69 13.37
C LEU A 318 13.17 5.10 12.47
N TYR A 319 12.85 4.97 11.19
CA TYR A 319 13.75 4.46 10.15
C TYR A 319 14.12 5.58 9.19
N ILE A 320 15.41 5.67 8.85
CA ILE A 320 15.94 6.69 7.95
C ILE A 320 16.39 6.04 6.65
N LEU A 321 15.70 6.38 5.57
CA LEU A 321 15.86 5.76 4.25
C LEU A 321 16.40 6.77 3.24
N GLN A 322 17.53 6.44 2.59
CA GLN A 322 17.99 7.14 1.39
C GLN A 322 17.68 6.29 0.16
N PHE A 323 16.94 6.86 -0.78
CA PHE A 323 16.77 6.31 -2.13
C PHE A 323 17.74 7.03 -3.08
N ARG A 324 18.23 6.33 -4.12
CA ARG A 324 19.00 6.94 -5.21
C ARG A 324 18.37 6.61 -6.58
N PRO A 325 18.39 7.55 -7.54
CA PRO A 325 17.93 7.26 -8.89
C PRO A 325 18.91 6.33 -9.60
N ASN A 326 18.47 5.75 -10.72
CA ASN A 326 19.32 4.99 -11.62
C ASN A 326 20.23 5.93 -12.45
N LYS A 327 21.05 5.34 -13.34
CA LYS A 327 21.97 6.10 -14.21
C LYS A 327 21.27 7.07 -15.18
N GLN A 328 19.98 6.87 -15.47
CA GLN A 328 19.16 7.79 -16.28
C GLN A 328 18.43 8.86 -15.44
N GLY A 329 18.72 8.98 -14.14
CA GLY A 329 18.02 9.91 -13.24
C GLY A 329 16.59 9.48 -12.86
N ARG A 330 16.15 8.29 -13.28
CA ARG A 330 14.81 7.75 -13.02
C ARG A 330 14.79 6.83 -11.79
N TRP A 331 13.60 6.63 -11.24
CA TRP A 331 13.37 5.84 -10.03
C TRP A 331 12.73 4.50 -10.38
N THR A 332 13.32 3.38 -9.96
CA THR A 332 12.82 2.04 -10.29
C THR A 332 11.76 1.58 -9.29
N LEU A 333 10.59 1.17 -9.81
CA LEU A 333 9.50 0.63 -9.01
C LEU A 333 9.79 -0.79 -8.48
N PRO A 334 9.15 -1.23 -7.37
CA PRO A 334 9.20 -2.62 -6.92
C PRO A 334 8.69 -3.61 -7.98
N ARG A 335 9.30 -4.80 -7.99
CA ARG A 335 8.87 -5.98 -8.74
C ARG A 335 8.79 -7.19 -7.81
N VAL A 336 7.95 -8.16 -8.13
CA VAL A 336 7.77 -9.40 -7.34
C VAL A 336 8.49 -10.58 -7.99
N GLU A 337 8.48 -10.67 -9.32
CA GLU A 337 9.17 -11.72 -10.07
C GLU A 337 10.27 -11.13 -10.98
N GLU A 338 11.29 -11.92 -11.32
CA GLU A 338 12.43 -11.44 -12.13
C GLU A 338 12.08 -11.17 -13.61
N ASP A 339 11.06 -11.86 -14.13
CA ASP A 339 10.54 -11.69 -15.51
C ASP A 339 9.55 -10.52 -15.65
N GLU A 340 9.16 -9.87 -14.55
CA GLU A 340 8.39 -8.63 -14.65
C GLU A 340 9.26 -7.51 -15.26
N PRO A 341 8.76 -6.75 -16.25
CA PRO A 341 9.54 -5.68 -16.86
C PRO A 341 9.87 -4.57 -15.85
N THR A 342 11.10 -4.08 -15.86
CA THR A 342 11.54 -2.99 -14.97
C THR A 342 10.78 -1.71 -15.25
N GLU A 343 9.91 -1.29 -14.35
CA GLU A 343 9.17 -0.02 -14.43
C GLU A 343 9.94 1.15 -13.79
N MET A 344 9.74 2.35 -14.35
CA MET A 344 10.50 3.54 -13.97
C MET A 344 9.61 4.77 -13.90
N VAL A 345 9.77 5.55 -12.83
CA VAL A 345 9.07 6.83 -12.62
C VAL A 345 10.06 7.99 -12.56
N GLU A 346 9.57 9.22 -12.74
CA GLU A 346 10.38 10.40 -12.99
C GLU A 346 10.73 11.16 -11.70
N SER A 347 9.88 11.08 -10.67
CA SER A 347 10.12 11.70 -9.37
C SER A 347 10.20 10.69 -8.22
N LEU A 348 10.89 11.09 -7.14
CA LEU A 348 10.96 10.32 -5.91
C LEU A 348 9.59 10.31 -5.18
N ASP A 349 8.78 11.35 -5.35
CA ASP A 349 7.39 11.39 -4.86
C ASP A 349 6.54 10.31 -5.54
N GLN A 350 6.66 10.17 -6.87
CA GLN A 350 6.06 9.07 -7.61
C GLN A 350 6.53 7.72 -7.07
N LEU A 351 7.83 7.49 -6.83
CA LEU A 351 8.31 6.21 -6.29
C LEU A 351 7.65 5.87 -4.95
N ILE A 352 7.63 6.82 -4.00
CA ILE A 352 7.14 6.56 -2.64
C ILE A 352 5.62 6.39 -2.61
N LYS A 353 4.87 7.23 -3.34
CA LYS A 353 3.41 7.08 -3.45
C LYS A 353 3.02 5.85 -4.28
N SER A 354 3.83 5.42 -5.26
CA SER A 354 3.66 4.12 -5.95
C SER A 354 3.87 2.96 -4.99
N CYS A 355 4.91 3.02 -4.14
CA CYS A 355 5.15 2.05 -3.08
C CYS A 355 3.99 2.00 -2.07
N ALA A 356 3.44 3.15 -1.67
CA ALA A 356 2.26 3.19 -0.80
C ALA A 356 1.02 2.57 -1.47
N ARG A 357 0.72 2.95 -2.72
CA ARG A 357 -0.40 2.42 -3.53
C ARG A 357 -0.28 0.91 -3.78
N ALA A 358 0.95 0.40 -3.95
CA ALA A 358 1.29 -1.02 -4.09
C ALA A 358 1.42 -1.79 -2.76
N ARG A 359 1.24 -1.11 -1.62
CA ARG A 359 1.47 -1.65 -0.27
C ARG A 359 2.90 -2.23 -0.11
N ALA A 360 3.88 -1.73 -0.88
CA ALA A 360 5.20 -2.34 -1.06
C ALA A 360 6.01 -2.35 0.25
N ILE A 361 6.66 -3.49 0.51
CA ILE A 361 7.46 -3.68 1.73
C ILE A 361 8.92 -3.34 1.40
N VAL A 362 9.33 -2.13 1.79
CA VAL A 362 10.65 -1.58 1.54
C VAL A 362 11.48 -1.74 2.81
N HIS A 363 12.43 -2.68 2.81
CA HIS A 363 13.24 -3.08 3.99
C HIS A 363 12.42 -3.47 5.25
N GLY A 364 11.19 -3.94 5.06
CA GLY A 364 10.29 -4.34 6.16
C GLY A 364 9.42 -3.22 6.72
N ILE A 365 9.23 -2.15 5.93
CA ILE A 365 8.42 -0.97 6.23
C ILE A 365 7.47 -0.76 5.05
N CYS A 366 6.23 -0.36 5.31
CA CYS A 366 5.31 0.14 4.29
C CYS A 366 5.12 1.65 4.45
N PHE A 367 5.14 2.40 3.35
CA PHE A 367 4.74 3.81 3.34
C PHE A 367 3.20 3.90 3.31
N VAL A 368 2.62 4.81 4.09
CA VAL A 368 1.15 4.97 4.22
C VAL A 368 0.73 6.43 4.05
N LYS A 369 1.25 7.36 4.87
CA LYS A 369 0.79 8.76 4.89
C LYS A 369 1.95 9.77 4.98
N PRO A 370 2.06 10.73 4.05
CA PRO A 370 2.96 11.87 4.22
C PRO A 370 2.40 12.82 5.28
N ILE A 371 3.23 13.24 6.23
CA ILE A 371 2.83 14.14 7.32
C ILE A 371 3.32 15.57 7.03
N LYS A 372 2.40 16.54 7.10
CA LYS A 372 2.68 17.96 6.85
C LYS A 372 2.91 18.69 8.17
N ILE A 373 4.13 18.67 8.72
CA ILE A 373 4.36 19.21 10.09
C ILE A 373 4.20 20.74 10.15
N GLY A 374 4.24 21.44 9.01
CA GLY A 374 3.95 22.88 8.95
C GLY A 374 2.58 23.29 9.53
N GLN A 375 1.62 22.37 9.58
CA GLN A 375 0.29 22.59 10.18
C GLN A 375 0.23 22.21 11.68
N LEU A 376 1.20 21.45 12.21
CA LEU A 376 1.19 21.01 13.61
C LEU A 376 1.59 22.12 14.61
N ALA A 377 2.31 23.16 14.15
CA ALA A 377 2.52 24.37 14.93
C ALA A 377 1.22 25.18 15.16
N ALA A 378 0.19 24.95 14.32
CA ALA A 378 -1.13 25.56 14.42
C ALA A 378 -2.14 24.65 15.15
N ARG A 379 -1.70 23.82 16.12
CA ARG A 379 -2.61 23.14 17.08
C ARG A 379 -3.19 24.09 18.15
N LYS A 380 -3.65 25.25 17.68
CA LYS A 380 -4.72 26.10 18.20
C LYS A 380 -5.33 26.76 16.97
N ILE A 381 -6.67 26.73 16.87
CA ILE A 381 -7.49 27.22 15.75
C ILE A 381 -7.75 26.15 14.66
N ILE A 382 -8.90 25.49 14.82
CA ILE A 382 -9.97 25.26 13.84
C ILE A 382 -9.61 24.70 12.45
N GLU A 383 -10.38 23.69 12.09
CA GLU A 383 -10.56 23.06 10.79
C GLU A 383 -10.63 24.04 9.60
N VAL A 384 -9.50 24.27 8.94
CA VAL A 384 -9.44 24.89 7.61
C VAL A 384 -8.55 24.05 6.70
N LEU A 385 -9.09 22.96 6.17
CA LEU A 385 -8.46 22.16 5.12
C LEU A 385 -9.42 21.52 4.07
N PRO A 386 -10.74 21.36 4.31
CA PRO A 386 -11.64 20.87 3.25
C PRO A 386 -11.76 21.84 2.05
N ASN A 387 -11.80 23.14 2.31
CA ASN A 387 -12.24 24.12 1.30
C ASN A 387 -11.18 24.50 0.26
N GLU A 388 -9.89 24.43 0.59
CA GLU A 388 -8.82 24.63 -0.40
C GLU A 388 -8.72 23.42 -1.34
N ILE A 389 -8.81 22.19 -0.81
CA ILE A 389 -8.83 20.96 -1.61
C ILE A 389 -10.09 20.89 -2.48
N LYS A 390 -11.28 21.22 -1.94
CA LYS A 390 -12.53 21.36 -2.71
C LYS A 390 -12.40 22.43 -3.82
N LYS A 391 -11.79 23.59 -3.54
CA LYS A 391 -11.56 24.63 -4.56
C LYS A 391 -10.58 24.18 -5.63
N GLU A 392 -9.45 23.59 -5.26
CA GLU A 392 -8.47 23.09 -6.24
C GLU A 392 -9.09 22.01 -7.14
N MET A 393 -9.77 21.00 -6.58
CA MET A 393 -10.47 19.99 -7.38
C MET A 393 -11.54 20.62 -8.29
N GLY A 394 -12.41 21.47 -7.73
CA GLY A 394 -13.48 22.15 -8.46
C GLY A 394 -13.03 23.30 -9.38
N GLN A 395 -11.74 23.67 -9.40
CA GLN A 395 -11.14 24.57 -10.38
C GLN A 395 -10.40 23.78 -11.47
N LEU A 396 -9.65 22.72 -11.11
CA LEU A 396 -9.01 21.81 -12.07
C LEU A 396 -10.05 21.20 -13.03
N GLU A 397 -11.21 20.79 -12.51
CA GLU A 397 -12.34 20.30 -13.33
C GLU A 397 -12.96 21.37 -14.25
N ARG A 398 -12.85 22.66 -13.91
CA ARG A 398 -13.41 23.78 -14.70
C ARG A 398 -12.44 24.39 -15.70
N GLU A 399 -11.13 24.28 -15.45
CA GLU A 399 -10.08 24.84 -16.31
C GLU A 399 -9.56 23.84 -17.36
N GLY A 400 -10.11 22.61 -17.40
CA GLY A 400 -9.65 21.56 -18.31
C GLY A 400 -8.24 21.05 -18.02
N VAL A 401 -7.70 21.39 -16.84
CA VAL A 401 -6.38 20.96 -16.39
C VAL A 401 -6.47 19.49 -15.97
N ALA A 402 -5.47 18.70 -16.37
CA ALA A 402 -5.44 17.26 -16.12
C ALA A 402 -5.81 16.89 -14.69
N GLN A 403 -6.67 15.86 -14.54
CA GLN A 403 -7.09 15.34 -13.24
C GLN A 403 -5.88 15.12 -12.31
N PRO A 404 -6.03 15.33 -10.99
CA PRO A 404 -4.91 15.29 -10.05
C PRO A 404 -4.13 13.98 -10.18
N ARG A 405 -2.93 14.08 -10.77
CA ARG A 405 -2.14 12.91 -11.19
C ARG A 405 -1.74 12.12 -9.95
N MET A 406 -2.29 10.92 -9.82
CA MET A 406 -1.85 9.96 -8.80
C MET A 406 -0.51 9.33 -9.19
N ALA A 407 0.17 8.74 -8.21
CA ALA A 407 1.29 7.86 -8.50
C ALA A 407 0.84 6.57 -9.22
N PRO A 408 1.59 6.09 -10.21
CA PRO A 408 1.25 4.86 -10.91
C PRO A 408 1.36 3.63 -9.99
N ARG A 409 0.66 2.55 -10.33
CA ARG A 409 0.86 1.24 -9.73
C ARG A 409 1.96 0.48 -10.48
N PRO A 410 2.89 -0.17 -9.77
CA PRO A 410 3.70 -1.22 -10.35
C PRO A 410 2.81 -2.35 -10.90
N LEU A 411 3.23 -2.99 -11.99
CA LEU A 411 2.52 -4.05 -12.71
C LEU A 411 1.94 -5.13 -11.79
N HIS A 412 2.73 -5.64 -10.85
CA HIS A 412 2.31 -6.70 -9.92
C HIS A 412 1.16 -6.29 -8.98
N ALA A 413 0.91 -4.98 -8.83
CA ALA A 413 -0.15 -4.40 -8.01
C ALA A 413 -1.33 -3.88 -8.85
N LEU A 414 -1.32 -4.05 -10.18
CA LEU A 414 -2.45 -3.69 -11.04
C LEU A 414 -3.60 -4.69 -10.85
N PRO A 415 -4.85 -4.25 -10.59
CA PRO A 415 -6.01 -5.12 -10.48
C PRO A 415 -6.24 -5.93 -11.75
N THR A 416 -5.88 -5.40 -12.91
CA THR A 416 -6.02 -6.06 -14.22
C THR A 416 -4.89 -7.04 -14.53
N TYR A 417 -3.83 -7.16 -13.72
CA TYR A 417 -2.69 -8.05 -13.99
C TYR A 417 -2.80 -9.40 -13.28
N PHE A 418 -3.08 -10.45 -14.06
CA PHE A 418 -3.32 -11.80 -13.56
C PHE A 418 -2.05 -12.61 -13.25
N GLY A 419 -0.86 -12.02 -13.39
CA GLY A 419 0.41 -12.73 -13.25
C GLY A 419 0.69 -13.61 -14.47
N ARG A 420 1.22 -14.82 -14.25
CA ARG A 420 1.56 -15.76 -15.34
C ARG A 420 0.34 -16.62 -15.74
N LEU A 421 -0.11 -16.52 -16.98
CA LEU A 421 -1.20 -17.34 -17.56
C LEU A 421 -0.84 -17.91 -18.95
N SER A 422 -1.51 -18.98 -19.37
CA SER A 422 -1.62 -19.34 -20.78
C SER A 422 -2.73 -18.53 -21.47
N PHE A 423 -2.71 -18.45 -22.80
CA PHE A 423 -3.76 -17.76 -23.57
C PHE A 423 -5.15 -18.34 -23.26
N ALA A 424 -5.28 -19.68 -23.23
CA ALA A 424 -6.54 -20.35 -22.88
C ALA A 424 -7.06 -19.96 -21.48
N GLN A 425 -6.17 -19.82 -20.49
CA GLN A 425 -6.55 -19.35 -19.15
C GLN A 425 -6.97 -17.87 -19.13
N ALA A 426 -6.34 -17.02 -19.95
CA ALA A 426 -6.74 -15.62 -20.10
C ALA A 426 -8.16 -15.51 -20.70
N VAL A 427 -8.44 -16.25 -21.79
CA VAL A 427 -9.77 -16.29 -22.44
C VAL A 427 -10.89 -16.63 -21.47
N LEU A 428 -10.69 -17.61 -20.57
CA LEU A 428 -11.70 -18.01 -19.56
C LEU A 428 -12.12 -16.89 -18.58
N ASN A 429 -11.35 -15.80 -18.49
CA ASN A 429 -11.66 -14.66 -17.62
C ASN A 429 -12.33 -13.48 -18.35
N LEU A 430 -12.48 -13.54 -19.68
CA LEU A 430 -13.10 -12.49 -20.48
C LEU A 430 -14.46 -12.97 -21.01
N GLN A 431 -15.54 -12.27 -20.68
CA GLN A 431 -16.92 -12.73 -20.91
C GLN A 431 -17.78 -11.75 -21.73
N ARG A 432 -17.38 -10.48 -21.85
CA ARG A 432 -18.15 -9.43 -22.54
C ARG A 432 -17.27 -8.65 -23.53
N SER A 433 -17.89 -8.04 -24.54
CA SER A 433 -17.17 -7.19 -25.48
C SER A 433 -16.53 -5.99 -24.76
N GLY A 434 -15.28 -5.68 -25.12
CA GLY A 434 -14.46 -4.62 -24.50
C GLY A 434 -13.88 -4.98 -23.13
N GLU A 435 -14.11 -6.20 -22.62
CA GLU A 435 -13.44 -6.69 -21.41
C GLU A 435 -11.98 -7.00 -21.69
N TYR A 436 -11.08 -6.55 -20.80
CA TYR A 436 -9.64 -6.76 -20.97
C TYR A 436 -8.89 -7.13 -19.69
N LEU A 437 -7.74 -7.78 -19.85
CA LEU A 437 -6.79 -8.09 -18.77
C LEU A 437 -5.34 -8.11 -19.25
N LEU A 438 -4.42 -8.01 -18.30
CA LEU A 438 -2.98 -8.14 -18.48
C LEU A 438 -2.48 -9.48 -17.94
N TYR A 439 -1.55 -10.13 -18.63
CA TYR A 439 -0.86 -11.32 -18.14
C TYR A 439 0.52 -11.48 -18.77
N THR A 440 1.42 -12.14 -18.05
CA THR A 440 2.70 -12.62 -18.60
C THR A 440 2.48 -14.02 -19.17
N ASN A 441 2.66 -14.20 -20.47
CA ASN A 441 2.36 -15.48 -21.11
C ASN A 441 3.34 -16.57 -20.66
N VAL A 442 2.84 -17.69 -20.13
CA VAL A 442 3.69 -18.76 -19.56
C VAL A 442 4.67 -19.37 -20.56
N HIS A 443 4.36 -19.37 -21.85
CA HIS A 443 5.19 -19.94 -22.91
C HIS A 443 6.16 -18.91 -23.50
N THR A 444 5.65 -17.73 -23.91
CA THR A 444 6.49 -16.72 -24.59
C THR A 444 7.24 -15.80 -23.63
N LYS A 445 6.90 -15.80 -22.33
CA LYS A 445 7.39 -14.88 -21.30
C LYS A 445 7.15 -13.40 -21.58
N LYS A 446 6.30 -13.07 -22.55
CA LYS A 446 5.95 -11.68 -22.90
C LYS A 446 4.74 -11.19 -22.11
N LEU A 447 4.83 -9.96 -21.61
CA LEU A 447 3.67 -9.24 -21.11
C LEU A 447 2.68 -9.01 -22.26
N THR A 448 1.43 -9.38 -22.03
CA THR A 448 0.38 -9.42 -23.05
C THR A 448 -0.89 -8.81 -22.49
N LEU A 449 -1.52 -7.94 -23.28
CA LEU A 449 -2.83 -7.36 -23.06
C LEU A 449 -3.83 -8.15 -23.91
N ALA A 450 -4.81 -8.79 -23.25
CA ALA A 450 -5.89 -9.50 -23.92
C ALA A 450 -7.19 -8.69 -23.84
N VAL A 451 -7.93 -8.60 -24.95
CA VAL A 451 -9.22 -7.92 -25.05
C VAL A 451 -10.21 -8.83 -25.74
N CYS A 452 -11.37 -9.06 -25.13
CA CYS A 452 -12.48 -9.77 -25.75
C CYS A 452 -13.33 -8.81 -26.57
N TRP A 453 -13.68 -9.22 -27.78
CA TRP A 453 -14.62 -8.52 -28.64
C TRP A 453 -15.70 -9.48 -29.09
N ILE A 454 -16.96 -9.09 -28.88
CA ILE A 454 -18.13 -9.87 -29.28
C ILE A 454 -18.85 -9.07 -30.36
N THR A 455 -18.99 -9.70 -31.51
CA THR A 455 -19.85 -9.27 -32.63
C THR A 455 -21.11 -10.14 -32.66
N GLU A 456 -22.05 -9.85 -33.56
CA GLU A 456 -23.25 -10.68 -33.73
C GLU A 456 -22.95 -12.13 -34.13
N ASN A 457 -21.80 -12.38 -34.76
CA ASN A 457 -21.44 -13.67 -35.35
C ASN A 457 -20.27 -14.39 -34.64
N GLU A 458 -19.40 -13.67 -33.93
CA GLU A 458 -18.17 -14.23 -33.35
C GLU A 458 -17.78 -13.56 -32.01
N THR A 459 -17.24 -14.36 -31.09
CA THR A 459 -16.48 -13.88 -29.93
C THR A 459 -14.99 -14.14 -30.16
N THR A 460 -14.22 -13.07 -30.33
CA THR A 460 -12.78 -13.12 -30.62
C THR A 460 -12.00 -12.51 -29.47
N VAL A 461 -10.92 -13.14 -29.02
CA VAL A 461 -10.00 -12.55 -28.03
C VAL A 461 -8.71 -12.13 -28.70
N TYR A 462 -8.53 -10.82 -28.82
CA TYR A 462 -7.30 -10.21 -29.32
C TYR A 462 -6.23 -10.23 -28.23
N SER A 463 -4.97 -10.40 -28.62
CA SER A 463 -3.83 -10.38 -27.70
C SER A 463 -2.67 -9.63 -28.32
N VAL A 464 -2.32 -8.50 -27.71
CA VAL A 464 -1.20 -7.64 -28.13
C VAL A 464 -0.09 -7.69 -27.09
N HIS A 465 1.18 -7.72 -27.54
CA HIS A 465 2.31 -7.68 -26.63
C HIS A 465 2.61 -6.25 -26.20
N ILE A 466 2.76 -6.03 -24.89
CA ILE A 466 3.32 -4.79 -24.37
C ILE A 466 4.84 -4.93 -24.45
N THR A 467 5.47 -4.03 -25.19
CA THR A 467 6.92 -4.03 -25.41
C THR A 467 7.54 -2.73 -24.90
N LYS A 468 8.86 -2.60 -25.06
CA LYS A 468 9.58 -1.36 -24.77
C LYS A 468 10.22 -0.79 -26.03
N SER A 469 10.21 0.53 -26.14
CA SER A 469 11.02 1.26 -27.12
C SER A 469 12.52 1.13 -26.79
N GLN A 470 13.39 1.57 -27.71
CA GLN A 470 14.84 1.60 -27.48
C GLN A 470 15.23 2.48 -26.28
N GLU A 471 14.45 3.54 -26.01
CA GLU A 471 14.62 4.43 -24.84
C GLU A 471 14.07 3.83 -23.53
N GLY A 472 13.41 2.66 -23.59
CA GLY A 472 12.94 1.90 -22.43
C GLY A 472 11.50 2.20 -21.97
N PHE A 473 10.75 2.99 -22.75
CA PHE A 473 9.34 3.34 -22.51
C PHE A 473 8.39 2.25 -22.99
N PHE A 474 7.28 2.05 -22.28
CA PHE A 474 6.29 1.02 -22.62
C PHE A 474 5.40 1.44 -23.80
N GLN A 475 5.07 0.46 -24.64
CA GLN A 475 4.31 0.68 -25.88
C GLN A 475 3.49 -0.57 -26.27
N VAL A 476 2.29 -0.37 -26.84
CA VAL A 476 1.57 -1.38 -27.64
C VAL A 476 1.88 -1.16 -29.12
N LYS A 477 1.83 0.10 -29.58
CA LYS A 477 2.19 0.53 -30.93
C LYS A 477 3.48 1.36 -30.90
N HIS A 478 4.25 1.35 -31.99
CA HIS A 478 5.48 2.15 -32.09
C HIS A 478 5.27 3.67 -31.88
N THR A 479 4.07 4.17 -32.19
CA THR A 479 3.66 5.57 -31.95
C THR A 479 3.60 5.94 -30.46
N ASP A 480 3.35 4.97 -29.58
CA ASP A 480 3.18 5.19 -28.14
C ASP A 480 4.49 5.66 -27.48
N ALA A 481 5.64 5.34 -28.08
CA ALA A 481 6.96 5.75 -27.61
C ALA A 481 7.09 7.27 -27.44
N ALA A 482 6.41 8.05 -28.29
CA ALA A 482 6.41 9.52 -28.21
C ALA A 482 5.77 10.05 -26.92
N GLN A 483 4.88 9.28 -26.29
CA GLN A 483 4.20 9.63 -25.03
C GLN A 483 5.02 9.28 -23.78
N LYS A 484 6.14 8.55 -23.94
CA LYS A 484 7.15 8.28 -22.89
C LYS A 484 6.61 7.61 -21.61
N PHE A 485 5.68 6.67 -21.75
CA PHE A 485 5.13 5.90 -20.61
C PHE A 485 6.22 5.12 -19.87
N GLY A 486 6.45 5.46 -18.59
CA GLY A 486 7.47 4.84 -17.74
C GLY A 486 7.01 3.56 -17.05
N THR A 487 5.68 3.35 -17.02
CA THR A 487 4.99 2.24 -16.36
C THR A 487 3.91 1.65 -17.27
N VAL A 488 3.46 0.43 -16.98
CA VAL A 488 2.31 -0.20 -17.64
C VAL A 488 0.99 0.47 -17.22
N ASP A 489 0.90 0.94 -15.98
CA ASP A 489 -0.27 1.69 -15.48
C ASP A 489 -0.50 2.95 -16.34
N GLU A 490 0.52 3.79 -16.57
CA GLU A 490 0.38 5.00 -17.39
C GLU A 490 -0.05 4.69 -18.83
N LEU A 491 0.48 3.61 -19.44
CA LEU A 491 0.10 3.17 -20.78
C LEU A 491 -1.38 2.72 -20.84
N ILE A 492 -1.86 1.95 -19.87
CA ILE A 492 -3.24 1.46 -19.85
C ILE A 492 -4.22 2.59 -19.54
N ASN A 493 -3.92 3.46 -18.55
CA ASN A 493 -4.74 4.63 -18.25
C ASN A 493 -4.85 5.58 -19.46
N TYR A 494 -3.81 5.70 -20.29
CA TYR A 494 -3.88 6.43 -21.55
C TYR A 494 -4.91 5.82 -22.51
N TYR A 495 -4.86 4.51 -22.74
CA TYR A 495 -5.80 3.82 -23.63
C TYR A 495 -7.25 3.84 -23.10
N GLU A 496 -7.46 3.71 -21.79
CA GLU A 496 -8.79 3.89 -21.17
C GLU A 496 -9.31 5.32 -21.35
N ALA A 497 -8.53 6.34 -20.95
CA ALA A 497 -8.99 7.73 -20.91
C ALA A 497 -9.12 8.39 -22.28
N SER A 498 -8.32 7.96 -23.27
CA SER A 498 -8.39 8.46 -24.65
C SER A 498 -9.32 7.66 -25.56
N HIS A 499 -9.82 6.51 -25.10
CA HIS A 499 -10.55 5.51 -25.88
C HIS A 499 -9.91 5.11 -27.22
N GLN A 500 -8.58 5.26 -27.36
CA GLN A 500 -7.90 4.86 -28.58
C GLN A 500 -7.96 3.33 -28.78
N PRO A 501 -8.12 2.85 -30.02
CA PRO A 501 -8.05 1.42 -30.29
C PRO A 501 -6.63 0.92 -30.09
N ILE A 502 -6.44 -0.19 -29.37
CA ILE A 502 -5.15 -0.88 -29.30
C ILE A 502 -4.80 -1.55 -30.64
N GLN A 503 -5.82 -1.94 -31.41
CA GLN A 503 -5.71 -2.53 -32.74
C GLN A 503 -6.93 -2.12 -33.57
N VAL A 504 -6.72 -1.89 -34.87
CA VAL A 504 -7.79 -1.65 -35.85
C VAL A 504 -7.75 -2.79 -36.85
N LEU A 505 -8.91 -3.32 -37.20
CA LEU A 505 -9.08 -4.41 -38.15
C LEU A 505 -10.01 -3.97 -39.28
N ASP A 506 -9.53 -4.01 -40.52
CA ASP A 506 -10.38 -3.79 -41.70
C ASP A 506 -11.17 -5.08 -41.99
N GLY A 507 -12.48 -5.05 -41.74
CA GLY A 507 -13.43 -6.15 -41.98
C GLY A 507 -14.06 -6.13 -43.38
N GLY A 508 -13.38 -5.57 -44.38
CA GLY A 508 -13.92 -5.33 -45.72
C GLY A 508 -14.48 -3.92 -45.90
N GLU A 509 -15.20 -3.70 -47.02
CA GLU A 509 -15.37 -2.39 -47.66
C GLU A 509 -15.97 -1.24 -46.81
N ASN A 510 -16.64 -1.51 -45.67
CA ASN A 510 -17.17 -0.46 -44.78
C ASN A 510 -17.17 -0.80 -43.27
N LEU A 511 -16.47 -1.86 -42.82
CA LEU A 511 -16.53 -2.31 -41.42
C LEU A 511 -15.15 -2.29 -40.75
N ARG A 512 -14.80 -1.17 -40.10
CA ARG A 512 -13.64 -1.10 -39.21
C ARG A 512 -13.99 -1.52 -37.80
N HIS A 513 -13.30 -2.53 -37.28
CA HIS A 513 -13.41 -2.94 -35.89
C HIS A 513 -12.27 -2.29 -35.10
N GLU A 514 -12.62 -1.31 -34.28
CA GLU A 514 -11.72 -0.60 -33.38
C GLU A 514 -11.73 -1.29 -32.00
N ILE A 515 -10.65 -2.01 -31.69
CA ILE A 515 -10.55 -2.78 -30.45
C ILE A 515 -10.07 -1.86 -29.33
N CYS A 516 -11.00 -1.32 -28.54
CA CYS A 516 -10.72 -0.39 -27.44
C CYS A 516 -10.80 -1.06 -26.06
N LEU A 517 -10.12 -0.47 -25.08
CA LEU A 517 -10.22 -0.86 -23.67
C LEU A 517 -11.48 -0.21 -23.06
N LEU A 518 -12.53 -0.99 -22.81
CA LEU A 518 -13.82 -0.47 -22.33
C LEU A 518 -14.15 -0.89 -20.90
N LYS A 519 -13.72 -2.09 -20.49
CA LYS A 519 -14.03 -2.63 -19.17
C LYS A 519 -12.84 -3.44 -18.61
N PRO A 520 -12.13 -2.94 -17.57
CA PRO A 520 -11.10 -3.74 -16.91
C PRO A 520 -11.72 -4.98 -16.24
N VAL A 521 -11.22 -6.17 -16.55
CA VAL A 521 -11.49 -7.36 -15.76
C VAL A 521 -10.51 -7.38 -14.60
N GLN A 522 -11.04 -7.27 -13.38
CA GLN A 522 -10.24 -7.39 -12.18
C GLN A 522 -9.84 -8.85 -11.94
N ARG A 523 -8.58 -9.04 -11.55
CA ARG A 523 -8.00 -10.32 -11.18
C ARG A 523 -8.78 -10.90 -10.02
N ARG A 524 -9.64 -11.87 -10.33
CA ARG A 524 -10.38 -12.63 -9.32
C ARG A 524 -9.50 -13.23 -8.23
N SER A 525 -8.17 -13.36 -8.42
CA SER A 525 -7.26 -13.80 -7.35
C SER A 525 -6.68 -12.70 -6.46
N LEU A 526 -6.72 -11.42 -6.82
CA LEU A 526 -6.75 -10.35 -5.79
C LEU A 526 -8.02 -10.58 -4.96
N CYS A 527 -9.15 -10.80 -5.63
CA CYS A 527 -10.38 -11.20 -4.94
C CYS A 527 -10.34 -12.63 -4.35
N ARG A 528 -9.34 -13.50 -4.60
CA ARG A 528 -9.16 -14.80 -3.90
C ARG A 528 -8.27 -14.63 -2.68
N GLU A 529 -7.87 -13.41 -2.32
CA GLU A 529 -7.53 -13.09 -0.93
C GLU A 529 -8.82 -12.77 -0.14
N TYR A 530 -9.93 -12.51 -0.83
CA TYR A 530 -11.19 -11.95 -0.29
C TYR A 530 -12.44 -12.85 -0.43
N SER A 531 -12.48 -13.79 -1.38
CA SER A 531 -13.64 -14.65 -1.73
C SER A 531 -13.51 -16.08 -1.20
N LEU A 532 -12.63 -16.31 -0.23
CA LEU A 532 -12.22 -17.67 0.19
C LEU A 532 -13.20 -18.39 1.13
N PHE A 533 -14.26 -17.72 1.57
CA PHE A 533 -15.06 -18.13 2.71
C PHE A 533 -16.56 -17.88 2.50
N GLU A 534 -17.11 -18.36 1.38
CA GLU A 534 -18.57 -18.58 1.25
C GLU A 534 -18.99 -19.95 1.80
N ASP A 535 -18.04 -20.87 2.01
CA ASP A 535 -18.31 -22.27 2.28
C ASP A 535 -17.43 -22.81 3.41
N ASP A 536 -18.04 -23.01 4.59
CA ASP A 536 -17.35 -23.40 5.83
C ASP A 536 -16.68 -24.77 5.74
N ASP A 537 -17.24 -25.69 4.95
CA ASP A 537 -16.71 -27.05 4.77
C ASP A 537 -15.32 -27.05 4.10
N LYS A 538 -14.99 -25.98 3.37
CA LYS A 538 -13.73 -25.87 2.61
C LYS A 538 -12.57 -25.29 3.43
N ARG A 539 -12.80 -24.82 4.66
CA ARG A 539 -11.78 -24.20 5.54
C ARG A 539 -10.53 -25.08 5.75
N PHE A 540 -10.69 -26.41 5.74
CA PHE A 540 -9.57 -27.35 5.92
C PHE A 540 -8.60 -27.40 4.74
N LEU A 541 -9.03 -27.08 3.52
CA LEU A 541 -8.20 -27.11 2.30
C LEU A 541 -7.10 -26.03 2.26
N TRP A 542 -7.10 -25.10 3.23
CA TRP A 542 -6.19 -23.95 3.30
C TRP A 542 -5.12 -24.12 4.39
N CYS A 543 -5.31 -25.09 5.28
CA CYS A 543 -4.38 -25.38 6.35
C CYS A 543 -3.31 -26.37 5.84
N HIS A 544 -2.05 -25.95 5.85
CA HIS A 544 -0.97 -26.92 5.74
C HIS A 544 -0.99 -27.84 6.95
N GLU A 545 -0.69 -29.11 6.73
CA GLU A 545 -0.42 -30.09 7.78
C GLU A 545 0.74 -29.65 8.71
N ARG A 546 1.15 -30.50 9.65
CA ARG A 546 2.20 -30.24 10.67
C ARG A 546 3.60 -29.89 10.09
N ILE A 547 3.73 -28.79 9.36
CA ILE A 547 4.97 -28.30 8.77
C ILE A 547 5.75 -27.42 9.77
N GLY A 548 7.06 -27.64 9.83
CA GLY A 548 7.96 -26.80 10.64
C GLY A 548 8.29 -25.47 9.94
N LYS A 549 8.82 -24.51 10.72
CA LYS A 549 9.21 -23.18 10.21
C LYS A 549 10.19 -23.23 9.03
N LYS A 550 11.05 -24.24 8.95
CA LYS A 550 11.96 -24.43 7.82
C LYS A 550 11.20 -24.65 6.51
N LYS A 551 10.25 -25.60 6.50
CA LYS A 551 9.39 -25.86 5.32
C LYS A 551 8.46 -24.68 5.02
N ALA A 552 8.00 -23.95 6.04
CA ALA A 552 7.28 -22.69 5.81
C ALA A 552 8.16 -21.63 5.11
N LEU A 553 9.44 -21.48 5.49
CA LEU A 553 10.39 -20.56 4.85
C LEU A 553 10.72 -20.94 3.39
N GLU A 554 10.65 -22.23 3.05
CA GLU A 554 10.80 -22.73 1.68
C GLU A 554 9.56 -22.43 0.80
N LEU A 555 8.36 -22.41 1.39
CA LEU A 555 7.10 -22.13 0.69
C LEU A 555 6.79 -20.63 0.56
N LEU A 556 7.06 -19.85 1.60
CA LEU A 556 6.84 -18.41 1.64
C LEU A 556 8.03 -17.72 0.94
N LYS A 557 7.81 -17.08 -0.21
CA LYS A 557 8.91 -16.55 -1.05
C LYS A 557 9.21 -15.09 -0.72
N ASN A 558 8.17 -14.28 -0.63
CA ASN A 558 8.23 -12.83 -0.51
C ASN A 558 7.88 -12.36 0.91
N SER A 559 8.24 -11.12 1.24
CA SER A 559 7.75 -10.51 2.49
C SER A 559 6.25 -10.21 2.36
N GLY A 560 5.49 -10.54 3.41
CA GLY A 560 4.02 -10.48 3.42
C GLY A 560 3.33 -11.76 2.95
N ASP A 561 4.06 -12.71 2.34
CA ASP A 561 3.52 -14.06 2.10
C ASP A 561 3.24 -14.73 3.45
N TYR A 562 2.08 -15.38 3.57
CA TYR A 562 1.68 -16.10 4.78
C TYR A 562 1.00 -17.44 4.45
N LEU A 563 0.93 -18.32 5.44
CA LEU A 563 0.18 -19.56 5.37
C LEU A 563 -0.43 -19.92 6.73
N PHE A 564 -1.50 -20.71 6.68
CA PHE A 564 -2.04 -21.40 7.84
C PHE A 564 -1.37 -22.76 7.97
N ARG A 565 -0.98 -23.16 9.19
CA ARG A 565 -0.45 -24.51 9.46
C ARG A 565 -0.85 -25.02 10.84
N ARG A 566 -0.88 -26.33 11.04
CA ARG A 566 -1.02 -26.92 12.37
C ARG A 566 0.30 -26.94 13.15
N SER A 567 0.21 -26.71 14.46
CA SER A 567 1.28 -26.94 15.42
C SER A 567 1.45 -28.44 15.73
N LYS A 568 2.45 -28.80 16.53
CA LYS A 568 2.57 -30.17 17.07
C LYS A 568 1.38 -30.57 17.96
N ASP A 569 0.73 -29.57 18.56
CA ASP A 569 -0.38 -29.70 19.51
C ASP A 569 -1.73 -29.43 18.83
N GLU A 570 -1.83 -29.64 17.51
CA GLU A 570 -3.02 -29.39 16.66
C GLU A 570 -3.53 -27.94 16.61
N ARG A 571 -2.83 -26.98 17.22
CA ARG A 571 -3.25 -25.57 17.19
C ARG A 571 -3.00 -24.95 15.83
N LEU A 572 -3.98 -24.21 15.32
CA LEU A 572 -3.83 -23.42 14.10
C LEU A 572 -2.86 -22.26 14.34
N ILE A 573 -1.86 -22.10 13.47
CA ILE A 573 -0.87 -21.03 13.49
C ILE A 573 -0.87 -20.34 12.13
N VAL A 574 -0.88 -19.00 12.15
CA VAL A 574 -0.55 -18.18 10.99
C VAL A 574 0.94 -17.91 10.99
N THR A 575 1.65 -18.37 9.96
CA THR A 575 3.08 -18.08 9.77
C THR A 575 3.25 -17.14 8.58
N VAL A 576 3.98 -16.05 8.79
CA VAL A 576 4.27 -15.01 7.77
C VAL A 576 5.77 -14.90 7.54
N ARG A 577 6.17 -14.61 6.30
CA ARG A 577 7.54 -14.21 5.97
C ARG A 577 7.66 -12.69 6.01
N TRP A 578 8.67 -12.19 6.72
CA TRP A 578 8.97 -10.77 6.83
C TRP A 578 10.50 -10.59 6.92
N ASN A 579 11.07 -9.71 6.09
CA ASN A 579 12.53 -9.48 6.04
C ASN A 579 13.37 -10.78 6.02
N ASP A 580 13.04 -11.66 5.07
CA ASP A 580 13.69 -12.98 4.86
C ASP A 580 13.65 -13.96 6.06
N LYS A 581 12.76 -13.73 7.04
CA LYS A 581 12.55 -14.61 8.19
C LYS A 581 11.08 -15.00 8.33
N CYS A 582 10.80 -16.16 8.92
CA CYS A 582 9.44 -16.59 9.23
C CYS A 582 9.08 -16.37 10.70
N TYR A 583 7.92 -15.75 10.91
CA TYR A 583 7.34 -15.44 12.22
C TYR A 583 6.00 -16.15 12.37
N ASP A 584 5.73 -16.64 13.57
CA ASP A 584 4.40 -17.12 13.94
C ASP A 584 3.65 -15.95 14.59
N LEU A 585 2.47 -15.62 14.08
CA LEU A 585 1.66 -14.57 14.66
C LEU A 585 1.05 -15.04 15.99
N LYS A 586 1.15 -14.20 17.01
CA LYS A 586 0.54 -14.42 18.33
C LYS A 586 -0.88 -13.86 18.35
N LEU A 587 -1.77 -14.44 17.56
CA LEU A 587 -3.18 -14.06 17.55
C LEU A 587 -3.85 -14.60 18.83
N LYS A 588 -4.56 -13.74 19.56
CA LYS A 588 -5.27 -14.08 20.80
C LYS A 588 -6.74 -13.76 20.61
N PRO A 589 -7.65 -14.75 20.65
CA PRO A 589 -9.07 -14.47 20.66
C PRO A 589 -9.51 -13.88 22.02
N VAL A 590 -10.58 -13.11 21.97
CA VAL A 590 -11.37 -12.67 23.11
C VAL A 590 -12.61 -13.57 23.21
N ARG A 591 -12.95 -14.02 24.42
CA ARG A 591 -14.08 -14.93 24.63
C ARG A 591 -15.37 -14.14 24.90
N ARG A 592 -16.19 -13.91 23.87
CA ARG A 592 -17.53 -13.31 23.97
C ARG A 592 -18.60 -14.35 23.71
N HIS A 593 -19.71 -14.32 24.46
CA HIS A 593 -20.93 -15.10 24.20
C HIS A 593 -20.72 -16.62 23.92
N LYS A 594 -19.75 -17.23 24.62
CA LYS A 594 -19.28 -18.63 24.45
C LYS A 594 -18.53 -18.94 23.14
N ARG A 595 -18.19 -17.93 22.34
CA ARG A 595 -17.36 -18.02 21.12
C ARG A 595 -15.98 -17.40 21.35
N GLU A 596 -15.04 -17.70 20.46
CA GLU A 596 -13.72 -17.08 20.37
C GLU A 596 -13.73 -16.11 19.17
N GLU A 597 -13.78 -14.82 19.45
CA GLU A 597 -13.83 -13.74 18.46
C GLU A 597 -12.49 -12.97 18.49
N TYR A 598 -12.18 -12.20 17.45
CA TYR A 598 -10.94 -11.42 17.38
C TYR A 598 -11.26 -9.94 17.24
N GLU A 599 -10.84 -9.14 18.21
CA GLU A 599 -11.02 -7.69 18.23
C GLU A 599 -10.25 -7.04 17.07
N LEU A 600 -10.92 -6.15 16.35
CA LEU A 600 -10.38 -5.40 15.23
C LEU A 600 -9.79 -4.06 15.69
N PRO A 601 -8.77 -3.51 14.99
CA PRO A 601 -8.08 -2.32 15.41
C PRO A 601 -8.94 -1.05 15.25
N LYS A 602 -8.80 -0.15 16.21
CA LYS A 602 -9.34 1.22 16.20
C LYS A 602 -8.23 2.27 16.12
N TYR A 603 -8.57 3.46 15.63
CA TYR A 603 -7.66 4.62 15.51
C TYR A 603 -8.02 5.80 16.44
N ASP A 604 -9.25 5.88 16.93
CA ASP A 604 -9.69 6.75 18.03
C ASP A 604 -10.26 5.86 19.15
N ASP A 605 -10.11 6.26 20.40
CA ASP A 605 -10.67 5.51 21.53
C ASP A 605 -12.20 5.52 21.55
N ALA A 606 -12.83 6.55 20.95
CA ALA A 606 -14.27 6.68 20.78
C ALA A 606 -14.85 5.80 19.65
N GLU A 607 -14.03 5.13 18.84
CA GLU A 607 -14.54 4.17 17.86
C GLU A 607 -15.13 2.94 18.57
N PRO A 608 -16.27 2.41 18.09
CA PRO A 608 -16.89 1.24 18.67
C PRO A 608 -15.98 0.01 18.49
N THR A 609 -15.97 -0.89 19.49
CA THR A 609 -15.18 -2.12 19.40
C THR A 609 -15.84 -3.11 18.44
N GLU A 610 -15.14 -3.43 17.35
CA GLU A 610 -15.60 -4.34 16.30
C GLU A 610 -14.85 -5.67 16.34
N TYR A 611 -15.46 -6.73 15.80
CA TYR A 611 -14.95 -8.10 15.93
C TYR A 611 -15.03 -8.88 14.62
N ALA A 612 -13.99 -9.67 14.35
CA ALA A 612 -14.05 -10.79 13.42
C ALA A 612 -14.54 -12.05 14.15
N THR A 613 -15.38 -12.84 13.48
CA THR A 613 -16.10 -13.98 14.10
C THR A 613 -15.20 -15.18 14.40
N ASP A 614 -14.07 -15.29 13.70
CA ASP A 614 -13.04 -16.30 13.92
C ASP A 614 -11.69 -15.85 13.32
N ILE A 615 -10.67 -16.70 13.41
CA ILE A 615 -9.30 -16.43 12.95
C ILE A 615 -9.18 -16.28 11.42
N PHE A 616 -10.06 -16.91 10.64
CA PHE A 616 -10.06 -16.79 9.18
C PHE A 616 -10.67 -15.45 8.77
N ASP A 617 -11.81 -15.08 9.35
CA ASP A 617 -12.42 -13.74 9.17
C ASP A 617 -11.46 -12.62 9.65
N PHE A 618 -10.71 -12.86 10.73
CA PHE A 618 -9.70 -11.92 11.22
C PHE A 618 -8.52 -11.75 10.25
N VAL A 619 -7.97 -12.85 9.73
CA VAL A 619 -6.87 -12.79 8.74
C VAL A 619 -7.36 -12.19 7.42
N LYS A 620 -8.58 -12.51 6.99
CA LYS A 620 -9.27 -11.92 5.83
C LYS A 620 -9.37 -10.40 6.00
N SER A 621 -9.86 -9.94 7.15
CA SER A 621 -9.88 -8.52 7.52
C SER A 621 -8.48 -7.90 7.49
N ALA A 622 -7.48 -8.59 8.04
CA ALA A 622 -6.11 -8.08 8.11
C ALA A 622 -5.46 -7.86 6.73
N VAL A 623 -5.68 -8.78 5.78
CA VAL A 623 -5.19 -8.65 4.38
C VAL A 623 -5.96 -7.55 3.63
N THR A 624 -7.30 -7.55 3.72
CA THR A 624 -8.15 -6.58 3.01
C THR A 624 -7.85 -5.15 3.46
N SER A 625 -7.84 -4.95 4.78
CA SER A 625 -7.78 -3.65 5.46
C SER A 625 -6.35 -3.18 5.77
N GLN A 626 -5.33 -3.97 5.39
CA GLN A 626 -3.92 -3.73 5.69
C GLN A 626 -3.69 -3.50 7.19
N MET A 627 -4.18 -4.43 8.01
CA MET A 627 -3.88 -4.42 9.44
C MET A 627 -2.44 -4.85 9.66
N GLN A 628 -1.80 -4.21 10.62
CA GLN A 628 -0.46 -4.59 11.05
C GLN A 628 -0.59 -5.51 12.26
N LEU A 629 0.01 -6.69 12.15
CA LEU A 629 -0.02 -7.74 13.17
C LEU A 629 1.40 -7.92 13.68
N ASN A 630 1.71 -7.30 14.82
CA ASN A 630 3.07 -7.22 15.40
C ASN A 630 4.11 -6.67 14.39
N GLY A 631 3.81 -5.54 13.75
CA GLY A 631 4.70 -4.90 12.78
C GLY A 631 4.83 -5.57 11.41
N MET A 632 3.97 -6.55 11.13
CA MET A 632 3.94 -7.31 9.87
C MET A 632 2.60 -7.11 9.16
N VAL A 633 2.62 -7.02 7.84
CA VAL A 633 1.41 -6.90 6.99
C VAL A 633 1.25 -8.17 6.17
N LEU A 634 0.04 -8.72 6.16
CA LEU A 634 -0.28 -9.92 5.38
C LEU A 634 -0.70 -9.54 3.95
N LYS A 635 -0.25 -10.34 2.97
CA LYS A 635 -0.55 -10.17 1.55
C LYS A 635 -1.03 -11.47 0.92
N ASN A 636 -0.11 -12.30 0.43
CA ASN A 636 -0.42 -13.48 -0.37
C ASN A 636 -0.58 -14.72 0.54
N CYS A 637 -1.71 -15.41 0.45
CA CYS A 637 -1.89 -16.71 1.11
C CYS A 637 -1.25 -17.83 0.26
N ILE A 638 -0.32 -18.60 0.84
CA ILE A 638 0.31 -19.76 0.19
C ILE A 638 -0.44 -21.03 0.61
N LEU A 639 -1.09 -21.66 -0.36
CA LEU A 639 -1.97 -22.81 -0.14
C LEU A 639 -1.20 -24.13 -0.11
N PRO A 640 -1.71 -25.18 0.57
CA PRO A 640 -1.20 -26.52 0.35
C PRO A 640 -1.46 -26.92 -1.11
N LEU A 641 -0.50 -27.62 -1.71
CA LEU A 641 -0.69 -28.22 -3.03
C LEU A 641 -1.80 -29.27 -2.92
N GLN A 642 -2.91 -29.06 -3.64
CA GLN A 642 -3.90 -30.10 -3.84
C GLN A 642 -3.26 -31.18 -4.72
N VAL A 643 -3.21 -32.40 -4.20
CA VAL A 643 -2.70 -33.63 -4.85
C VAL A 643 -3.88 -34.41 -5.39
#